data_AF-A0A2Z3LCT3-F1
#
_entry.id   AF-A0A2Z3LCT3-F1
#
_cell.length_a   1.000
_cell.length_b   1.000
_cell.length_c   1.000
_cell.angle_alpha   90.00
_cell.angle_beta   90.00
_cell.angle_gamma   90.00
#
_symmetry.space_group_name_H-M   'P 1'
#
loop_
_entity.id
_entity.type
_entity.pdbx_description
1 polymer ?
#
loop_
_entity_poly.entity_id
_entity_poly.type
_entity_poly.pdbx_seq_one_letter_code
_entity_poly.pdbx_strand_id
1 'polypeptide(L)'
;MIQPDLVIIGMFLLLTLAIGFYYGRGILTFQDYAVGNRKITSTAITLSLLATIYGGRAIYDTLNFYYDIGVSAYIRDLFLPVIYFIFSRFVIVRMHEFIGHLSIAESMGSLYGSAVRVITGILGIMVAIVALIVQIRISLEITSLLFPEIKEISTYVIILSTLLWIGYTTVGGARSVAITDVYQFLLFGLCFPLLIFVFLYYAKGPLIKGQKIISIIHFQISKTHAQEMAKVLWYSCIISTGLFFNPACFHRFYMSASLTQARKVLNRSAIIRIFIPILFLMVLIALAAAGHTIQHNQNIIKYIIDCKYFPGLRAVLVTAIYALIMSTADSYLHIASVLSANDIWPVIAGLRKGSMQPSLKIARMASVLIGIVSLWAALYTATSNLTTLINKVHNLYGPIVGIPFFMTCLGFRPRTAAVLCSMGILTMVITIVHHIYYKGQDIPAHHMCIAMITSFLILLSIHYILPKLPHTGWVGMQDRSAWDLQNQITKRWWLARVQQFKMLFTRSYRATIFPIQERTFVAVGSYTILHAIIALCFIQRQYFLPYVYLYMAVMALGTILALYPALHAYQKGGTPFLHALWPMVLFVLLFIAPLQFAKLGHYSPMVCALLIASISLSIVLVSVEGSSILLLCALLIHRLLPPYVNFVDLFWGSLKHASVIELMLTTALVSITLVGFLLYKYLREKATAKLNIIELTRTYEQRISLEAIYSQAHWARLDATAGGNLLREMGDNLQKTLSPIARNDPHKIESEVALFNKKLQKFSDCLLWRAQEERSLKLNKKAIQPIPLELTILKVNQQILDLGEPLALLLRKQTDVAEIAVDPALLECLLLLNLWAISKSQHATDHIVTLTLAATTLQYGLATETAADLPSLTLPALAFYFSTDTSLPNLKPSYSIVGMNANTTLPASEVQFYQLESKQIVEAHGGYVEIIEIPTKVSCLYVFPLDGRKVMRFKTYDPADLVANTLAETAEGLAQEQELIGLLTAQTTLSAERIQQTIAFIKKAHGLVQRKSGSPYYTHPMAVAKLLLEATQDPDTILAGLLHDIVEDTPVTLSQLELMYGSEVAAVVDQVTHYNTNGYPWKLDKVANKNILHQCRDIRVVQVKLADRLHNMRTLSVRKPADQQRIAKESVAFYIPWGKSHKAPQQWLAEMQQICEGIIAKQL
;
A
#
# COMPACT_ATOMS: atom_id res chain seq x y z
N MET A 1 62.95 2.72 11.83
CA MET A 1 61.68 2.91 12.56
C MET A 1 60.56 2.92 11.54
N ILE A 2 59.57 2.03 11.64
CA ILE A 2 58.41 2.02 10.75
C ILE A 2 57.62 3.31 11.03
N GLN A 3 57.45 4.18 10.03
CA GLN A 3 56.64 5.39 10.18
C GLN A 3 55.20 5.00 10.58
N PRO A 4 54.61 5.63 11.61
CA PRO A 4 53.24 5.34 12.07
C PRO A 4 52.22 5.38 10.92
N ASP A 5 52.46 6.25 9.95
CA ASP A 5 51.61 6.44 8.79
C ASP A 5 51.51 5.18 7.90
N LEU A 6 52.60 4.44 7.77
CA LEU A 6 52.68 3.24 6.94
C LEU A 6 51.96 2.05 7.60
N VAL A 7 51.97 2.00 8.93
CA VAL A 7 51.22 1.00 9.71
C VAL A 7 49.72 1.18 9.53
N ILE A 8 49.21 2.43 9.59
CA ILE A 8 47.78 2.72 9.43
C ILE A 8 47.29 2.31 8.04
N ILE A 9 48.04 2.69 6.99
CA ILE A 9 47.70 2.34 5.60
C ILE A 9 47.80 0.82 5.38
N GLY A 10 48.85 0.18 5.90
CA GLY A 10 49.03 -1.28 5.80
C GLY A 10 47.90 -2.05 6.48
N MET A 11 47.50 -1.63 7.69
CA MET A 11 46.36 -2.21 8.42
C MET A 11 45.04 -2.05 7.66
N PHE A 12 44.81 -0.88 7.05
CA PHE A 12 43.63 -0.65 6.21
C PHE A 12 43.60 -1.57 4.98
N LEU A 13 44.72 -1.71 4.28
CA LEU A 13 44.81 -2.58 3.09
C LEU A 13 44.61 -4.05 3.46
N LEU A 14 45.21 -4.52 4.56
CA LEU A 14 45.03 -5.88 5.08
C LEU A 14 43.58 -6.15 5.51
N LEU A 15 42.95 -5.20 6.20
CA LEU A 15 41.56 -5.32 6.62
C LEU A 15 40.62 -5.34 5.40
N THR A 16 40.86 -4.48 4.41
CA THR A 16 40.08 -4.47 3.16
C THR A 16 40.20 -5.80 2.43
N LEU A 17 41.42 -6.36 2.35
CA LEU A 17 41.67 -7.67 1.77
C LEU A 17 40.92 -8.79 2.50
N ALA A 18 40.99 -8.79 3.84
CA ALA A 18 40.33 -9.79 4.68
C ALA A 18 38.81 -9.74 4.51
N ILE A 19 38.21 -8.54 4.53
CA ILE A 19 36.78 -8.32 4.29
C ILE A 19 36.41 -8.80 2.89
N GLY A 20 37.16 -8.41 1.86
CA GLY A 20 36.88 -8.76 0.47
C GLY A 20 36.88 -10.28 0.25
N PHE A 21 37.91 -10.99 0.73
CA PHE A 21 37.96 -12.46 0.62
C PHE A 21 36.89 -13.15 1.46
N TYR A 22 36.61 -12.66 2.67
CA TYR A 22 35.59 -13.25 3.53
C TYR A 22 34.21 -13.22 2.88
N TYR A 23 33.80 -12.06 2.36
CA TYR A 23 32.52 -11.90 1.66
C TYR A 23 32.51 -12.46 0.23
N GLY A 24 33.69 -12.81 -0.31
CA GLY A 24 33.83 -13.56 -1.55
C GLY A 24 33.63 -15.08 -1.41
N ARG A 25 33.48 -15.61 -0.18
CA ARG A 25 33.16 -17.02 0.04
C ARG A 25 31.74 -17.35 -0.47
N GLY A 26 31.59 -18.53 -1.07
CA GLY A 26 30.28 -19.04 -1.50
C GLY A 26 29.77 -18.49 -2.84
N ILE A 27 30.63 -17.91 -3.67
CA ILE A 27 30.29 -17.51 -5.06
C ILE A 27 30.47 -18.71 -5.98
N LEU A 28 29.36 -19.36 -6.30
CA LEU A 28 29.31 -20.59 -7.10
C LEU A 28 28.81 -20.34 -8.53
N THR A 29 27.90 -19.37 -8.71
CA THR A 29 27.30 -19.07 -10.02
C THR A 29 27.79 -17.73 -10.58
N PHE A 30 27.65 -17.55 -11.90
CA PHE A 30 27.89 -16.24 -12.51
C PHE A 30 26.93 -15.17 -11.98
N GLN A 31 25.68 -15.53 -11.67
CA GLN A 31 24.69 -14.60 -11.12
C GLN A 31 25.06 -14.14 -9.69
N ASP A 32 25.63 -15.03 -8.86
CA ASP A 32 26.19 -14.65 -7.55
C ASP A 32 27.33 -13.63 -7.73
N TYR A 33 28.21 -13.87 -8.70
CA TYR A 33 29.33 -12.97 -9.00
C TYR A 33 28.87 -11.63 -9.58
N ALA A 34 27.95 -11.63 -10.53
CA ALA A 34 27.50 -10.45 -11.25
C ALA A 34 26.58 -9.57 -10.40
N VAL A 35 25.59 -10.12 -9.71
CA VAL A 35 24.57 -9.29 -9.00
C VAL A 35 24.35 -9.70 -7.55
N GLY A 36 25.20 -10.57 -6.98
CA GLY A 36 25.06 -11.03 -5.60
C GLY A 36 23.78 -11.82 -5.34
N ASN A 37 23.22 -12.45 -6.38
CA ASN A 37 21.90 -13.09 -6.37
C ASN A 37 20.75 -12.14 -5.97
N ARG A 38 20.96 -10.82 -6.11
CA ARG A 38 20.01 -9.76 -5.72
C ARG A 38 19.55 -9.79 -4.26
N LYS A 39 20.35 -10.39 -3.38
CA LYS A 39 20.08 -10.47 -1.92
C LYS A 39 20.73 -9.34 -1.13
N ILE A 40 21.40 -8.40 -1.79
CA ILE A 40 22.11 -7.29 -1.15
C ILE A 40 21.09 -6.27 -0.62
N THR A 41 21.29 -5.78 0.59
CA THR A 41 20.37 -4.83 1.23
C THR A 41 20.36 -3.48 0.50
N SER A 42 19.20 -2.81 0.49
CA SER A 42 19.07 -1.47 -0.11
C SER A 42 20.06 -0.44 0.44
N THR A 43 20.41 -0.50 1.72
CA THR A 43 21.43 0.38 2.33
C THR A 43 22.83 0.12 1.80
N ALA A 44 23.24 -1.15 1.69
CA ALA A 44 24.55 -1.49 1.13
C ALA A 44 24.68 -1.06 -0.33
N ILE A 45 23.64 -1.28 -1.16
CA ILE A 45 23.63 -0.81 -2.55
C ILE A 45 23.70 0.73 -2.61
N THR A 46 22.99 1.46 -1.73
CA THR A 46 23.05 2.93 -1.68
C THR A 46 24.46 3.43 -1.35
N LEU A 47 25.10 2.88 -0.32
CA LEU A 47 26.46 3.30 0.08
C LEU A 47 27.48 2.94 -1.00
N SER A 48 27.37 1.76 -1.61
CA SER A 48 28.18 1.37 -2.75
C SER A 48 28.03 2.32 -3.95
N LEU A 49 26.79 2.69 -4.29
CA LEU A 49 26.52 3.68 -5.33
C LEU A 49 27.17 5.04 -5.00
N LEU A 50 27.06 5.50 -3.75
CA LEU A 50 27.67 6.76 -3.31
C LEU A 50 29.19 6.71 -3.34
N ALA A 51 29.79 5.59 -2.93
CA ALA A 51 31.24 5.38 -2.95
C ALA A 51 31.79 5.36 -4.39
N THR A 52 31.01 4.84 -5.35
CA THR A 52 31.34 4.88 -6.78
C THR A 52 31.25 6.31 -7.35
N ILE A 53 30.26 7.09 -6.91
CA ILE A 53 30.02 8.46 -7.39
C ILE A 53 31.03 9.44 -6.82
N TYR A 54 31.25 9.40 -5.50
CA TYR A 54 32.22 10.24 -4.79
C TYR A 54 33.57 9.54 -4.67
N GLY A 55 34.06 8.97 -5.78
CA GLY A 55 35.33 8.25 -5.86
C GLY A 55 36.57 9.12 -5.66
N GLY A 56 37.75 8.51 -5.78
CA GLY A 56 39.05 9.19 -5.58
C GLY A 56 39.26 10.44 -6.44
N ARG A 57 38.81 10.40 -7.71
CA ARG A 57 38.78 11.56 -8.60
C ARG A 57 37.84 12.65 -8.12
N ALA A 58 36.68 12.27 -7.59
CA ALA A 58 35.69 13.25 -7.15
C ALA A 58 36.26 14.12 -6.05
N ILE A 59 36.95 13.60 -5.04
CA ILE A 59 37.57 14.47 -4.02
C ILE A 59 38.66 15.36 -4.65
N TYR A 60 39.54 14.75 -5.46
CA TYR A 60 40.71 15.42 -6.06
C TYR A 60 40.30 16.60 -6.94
N ASP A 61 39.29 16.43 -7.78
CA ASP A 61 38.79 17.49 -8.67
C ASP A 61 37.74 18.38 -8.00
N THR A 62 36.87 17.84 -7.15
CA THR A 62 35.72 18.59 -6.59
C THR A 62 36.15 19.61 -5.57
N LEU A 63 37.12 19.33 -4.70
CA LEU A 63 37.63 20.34 -3.77
C LEU A 63 38.26 21.51 -4.52
N ASN A 64 39.08 21.23 -5.54
CA ASN A 64 39.66 22.25 -6.41
C ASN A 64 38.56 23.06 -7.11
N PHE A 65 37.57 22.37 -7.67
CA PHE A 65 36.43 22.99 -8.32
C PHE A 65 35.63 23.90 -7.38
N TYR A 66 35.42 23.50 -6.12
CA TYR A 66 34.73 24.33 -5.12
C TYR A 66 35.56 25.55 -4.71
N TYR A 67 36.87 25.45 -4.68
CA TYR A 67 37.75 26.57 -4.38
C TYR A 67 37.81 27.57 -5.54
N ASP A 68 37.87 27.09 -6.78
CA ASP A 68 37.95 27.93 -7.98
C ASP A 68 36.60 28.55 -8.36
N ILE A 69 35.50 27.79 -8.28
CA ILE A 69 34.16 28.23 -8.73
C ILE A 69 33.30 28.75 -7.57
N GLY A 70 33.58 28.33 -6.33
CA GLY A 70 32.91 28.86 -5.15
C GLY A 70 31.44 28.45 -5.00
N VAL A 71 30.58 29.40 -4.65
CA VAL A 71 29.16 29.15 -4.31
C VAL A 71 28.36 28.56 -5.48
N SER A 72 28.71 28.89 -6.73
CA SER A 72 28.07 28.30 -7.91
C SER A 72 28.26 26.78 -7.99
N ALA A 73 29.40 26.26 -7.52
CA ALA A 73 29.66 24.82 -7.45
C ALA A 73 28.73 24.13 -6.45
N TYR A 74 28.53 24.76 -5.29
CA TYR A 74 27.64 24.28 -4.24
C TYR A 74 26.18 24.24 -4.71
N ILE A 75 25.69 25.31 -5.36
CA ILE A 75 24.32 25.38 -5.88
C ILE A 75 24.07 24.28 -6.93
N ARG A 76 25.03 24.06 -7.83
CA ARG A 76 24.96 22.99 -8.83
C ARG A 76 24.78 21.62 -8.17
N ASP A 77 25.60 21.30 -7.18
CA ASP A 77 25.58 19.99 -6.55
C ASP A 77 24.35 19.77 -5.66
N LEU A 78 23.76 20.84 -5.12
CA LEU A 78 22.49 20.81 -4.40
C LEU A 78 21.29 20.52 -5.33
N PHE A 79 21.41 20.83 -6.62
CA PHE A 79 20.38 20.53 -7.63
C PHE A 79 20.42 19.06 -8.11
N LEU A 80 21.59 18.41 -8.11
CA LEU A 80 21.75 17.01 -8.55
C LEU A 80 20.80 16.00 -7.85
N PRO A 81 20.57 16.06 -6.52
CA PRO A 81 19.58 15.25 -5.83
C PRO A 81 18.17 15.26 -6.44
N VAL A 82 17.73 16.42 -6.95
CA VAL A 82 16.41 16.57 -7.59
C VAL A 82 16.31 15.69 -8.83
N ILE A 83 17.40 15.61 -9.59
CA ILE A 83 17.46 14.78 -10.80
C ILE A 83 17.41 13.29 -10.44
N TYR A 84 18.11 12.85 -9.39
CA TYR A 84 18.01 11.47 -8.89
C TYR A 84 16.58 11.11 -8.48
N PHE A 85 15.88 12.04 -7.83
CA PHE A 85 14.48 11.86 -7.45
C PHE A 85 13.56 11.77 -8.68
N ILE A 86 13.74 12.64 -9.67
CA ILE A 86 13.00 12.60 -10.95
C ILE A 86 13.28 11.29 -11.69
N PHE A 87 14.55 10.87 -11.78
CA PHE A 87 14.94 9.64 -12.47
C PHE A 87 14.35 8.39 -11.81
N SER A 88 14.41 8.32 -10.48
CA SER A 88 13.77 7.31 -9.64
C SER A 88 12.26 7.23 -9.87
N ARG A 89 11.62 8.39 -10.10
CA ARG A 89 10.18 8.52 -10.27
C ARG A 89 9.70 8.16 -11.67
N PHE A 90 10.40 8.61 -12.71
CA PHE A 90 9.94 8.55 -14.09
C PHE A 90 10.68 7.51 -14.93
N VAL A 91 11.98 7.29 -14.70
CA VAL A 91 12.77 6.38 -15.56
C VAL A 91 12.74 4.97 -14.98
N ILE A 92 13.12 4.80 -13.71
CA ILE A 92 13.19 3.47 -13.06
C ILE A 92 11.88 2.70 -13.14
N VAL A 93 10.74 3.38 -12.99
CA VAL A 93 9.43 2.71 -13.01
C VAL A 93 9.09 2.11 -14.38
N ARG A 94 9.69 2.64 -15.46
CA ARG A 94 9.51 2.14 -16.83
C ARG A 94 10.47 1.00 -17.18
N MET A 95 11.40 0.69 -16.30
CA MET A 95 12.43 -0.32 -16.53
C MET A 95 12.03 -1.73 -16.08
N HIS A 96 10.73 -1.98 -15.91
CA HIS A 96 10.24 -3.29 -15.45
C HIS A 96 10.76 -4.45 -16.31
N GLU A 97 10.75 -4.30 -17.63
CA GLU A 97 11.24 -5.32 -18.57
C GLU A 97 12.73 -5.64 -18.47
N PHE A 98 13.52 -4.77 -17.83
CA PHE A 98 14.96 -4.95 -17.66
C PHE A 98 15.32 -5.48 -16.26
N ILE A 99 14.33 -5.66 -15.38
CA ILE A 99 14.56 -6.35 -14.12
C ILE A 99 14.91 -7.80 -14.43
N GLY A 100 16.06 -8.28 -13.96
CA GLY A 100 16.53 -9.62 -14.33
C GLY A 100 17.78 -9.62 -15.22
N HIS A 101 18.04 -8.56 -15.98
CA HIS A 101 19.28 -8.44 -16.74
C HIS A 101 20.48 -8.18 -15.82
N LEU A 102 21.68 -8.43 -16.34
CA LEU A 102 22.95 -8.28 -15.64
C LEU A 102 23.74 -7.03 -16.09
N SER A 103 23.41 -6.46 -17.24
CA SER A 103 24.11 -5.27 -17.76
C SER A 103 23.25 -4.40 -18.69
N ILE A 104 23.70 -3.17 -18.96
CA ILE A 104 23.08 -2.29 -19.98
C ILE A 104 23.23 -2.91 -21.39
N ALA A 105 24.37 -3.56 -21.66
CA ALA A 105 24.63 -4.20 -22.94
C ALA A 105 23.61 -5.33 -23.21
N GLU A 106 23.29 -6.14 -22.20
CA GLU A 106 22.24 -7.15 -22.28
C GLU A 106 20.87 -6.53 -22.57
N SER A 107 20.50 -5.46 -21.87
CA SER A 107 19.23 -4.73 -22.08
C SER A 107 19.11 -4.13 -23.48
N MET A 108 20.18 -3.54 -24.00
CA MET A 108 20.22 -3.04 -25.38
C MET A 108 20.22 -4.19 -26.40
N GLY A 109 20.89 -5.30 -26.05
CA GLY A 109 21.02 -6.48 -26.89
C GLY A 109 19.74 -7.29 -27.05
N SER A 110 18.95 -7.41 -25.99
CA SER A 110 17.66 -8.12 -26.04
C SER A 110 16.66 -7.42 -26.95
N LEU A 111 16.75 -6.09 -27.06
CA LEU A 111 15.90 -5.27 -27.92
C LEU A 111 16.41 -5.17 -29.35
N TYR A 112 17.72 -4.97 -29.53
CA TYR A 112 18.29 -4.58 -30.82
C TYR A 112 19.20 -5.64 -31.44
N GLY A 113 19.45 -6.75 -30.76
CA GLY A 113 20.25 -7.86 -31.26
C GLY A 113 21.72 -7.83 -30.80
N SER A 114 22.45 -8.88 -31.18
CA SER A 114 23.81 -9.16 -30.70
C SER A 114 24.84 -8.09 -31.09
N ALA A 115 24.72 -7.46 -32.25
CA ALA A 115 25.66 -6.41 -32.68
C ALA A 115 25.64 -5.22 -31.71
N VAL A 116 24.44 -4.74 -31.35
CA VAL A 116 24.28 -3.62 -30.41
C VAL A 116 24.72 -4.04 -29.00
N ARG A 117 24.47 -5.29 -28.60
CA ARG A 117 24.98 -5.87 -27.35
C ARG A 117 26.51 -5.76 -27.25
N VAL A 118 27.21 -6.25 -28.26
CA VAL A 118 28.68 -6.28 -28.29
C VAL A 118 29.26 -4.88 -28.32
N ILE A 119 28.74 -3.98 -29.18
CA ILE A 119 29.21 -2.58 -29.26
C ILE A 119 29.05 -1.88 -27.90
N THR A 120 27.88 -2.04 -27.27
CA THR A 120 27.61 -1.46 -25.95
C THR A 120 28.56 -2.01 -24.90
N GLY A 121 28.83 -3.33 -24.92
CA GLY A 121 29.77 -3.99 -24.04
C GLY A 121 31.21 -3.48 -24.19
N ILE A 122 31.70 -3.35 -25.43
CA ILE A 122 33.04 -2.83 -25.74
C ILE A 122 33.20 -1.39 -25.24
N LEU A 123 32.24 -0.51 -25.53
CA LEU A 123 32.27 0.87 -25.07
C LEU A 123 32.23 0.96 -23.53
N GLY A 124 31.46 0.09 -22.87
CA GLY A 124 31.42 0.00 -21.41
C GLY A 124 32.75 -0.45 -20.79
N ILE A 125 33.43 -1.44 -21.39
CA ILE A 125 34.76 -1.88 -20.97
C ILE A 125 35.79 -0.78 -21.20
N MET A 126 35.71 -0.03 -22.30
CA MET A 126 36.58 1.12 -22.56
C MET A 126 36.43 2.20 -21.48
N VAL A 127 35.20 2.52 -21.07
CA VAL A 127 34.93 3.43 -19.92
C VAL A 127 35.60 2.90 -18.66
N ALA A 128 35.49 1.59 -18.38
CA ALA A 128 36.06 0.98 -17.18
C ALA A 128 37.59 0.98 -17.17
N ILE A 129 38.25 0.63 -18.28
CA ILE A 129 39.72 0.66 -18.40
C ILE A 129 40.24 2.07 -18.15
N VAL A 130 39.63 3.09 -18.77
CA VAL A 130 40.05 4.48 -18.56
C VAL A 130 39.81 4.92 -17.12
N ALA A 131 38.69 4.55 -16.51
CA ALA A 131 38.44 4.84 -15.10
C ALA A 131 39.49 4.19 -14.17
N LEU A 132 39.85 2.92 -14.42
CA LEU A 132 40.90 2.20 -13.69
C LEU A 132 42.26 2.88 -13.83
N ILE A 133 42.65 3.26 -15.06
CA ILE A 133 43.90 3.97 -15.32
C ILE A 133 43.99 5.25 -14.49
N VAL A 134 42.90 6.02 -14.43
CA VAL A 134 42.88 7.26 -13.64
C VAL A 134 42.94 6.99 -12.14
N GLN A 135 42.23 5.99 -11.62
CA GLN A 135 42.32 5.65 -10.20
C GLN A 135 43.75 5.23 -9.80
N ILE A 136 44.41 4.41 -10.63
CA ILE A 136 45.80 3.99 -10.40
C ILE A 136 46.76 5.19 -10.44
N ARG A 137 46.59 6.11 -11.39
CA ARG A 137 47.41 7.32 -11.50
C ARG A 137 47.25 8.27 -10.33
N ILE A 138 46.01 8.53 -9.89
CA ILE A 138 45.73 9.36 -8.70
C ILE A 138 46.34 8.71 -7.45
N SER A 139 46.21 7.38 -7.32
CA SER A 139 46.83 6.64 -6.22
C SER A 139 48.36 6.82 -6.25
N LEU A 140 49.00 6.76 -7.42
CA LEU A 140 50.44 6.90 -7.59
C LEU A 140 50.91 8.30 -7.18
N GLU A 141 50.17 9.33 -7.59
CA GLU A 141 50.44 10.72 -7.20
C GLU A 141 50.36 10.89 -5.68
N ILE A 142 49.29 10.42 -5.03
CA ILE A 142 49.10 10.53 -3.58
C ILE A 142 50.18 9.76 -2.80
N THR A 143 50.60 8.60 -3.30
CA THR A 143 51.65 7.80 -2.67
C THR A 143 53.02 8.45 -2.80
N SER A 144 53.27 9.12 -3.92
CA SER A 144 54.49 9.90 -4.11
C SER A 144 54.56 11.10 -3.16
N LEU A 145 53.41 11.67 -2.76
CA LEU A 145 53.37 12.70 -1.72
C LEU A 145 53.80 12.13 -0.38
N LEU A 146 53.35 10.93 -0.01
CA LEU A 146 53.72 10.28 1.26
C LEU A 146 55.24 10.03 1.37
N PHE A 147 55.87 9.53 0.30
CA PHE A 147 57.28 9.13 0.26
C PHE A 147 58.09 9.93 -0.77
N PRO A 148 58.35 11.23 -0.52
CA PRO A 148 59.01 12.09 -1.49
C PRO A 148 60.49 11.70 -1.73
N GLU A 149 61.14 11.06 -0.76
CA GLU A 149 62.57 10.70 -0.80
C GLU A 149 62.86 9.45 -1.63
N ILE A 150 61.87 8.59 -1.92
CA ILE A 150 62.08 7.32 -2.62
C ILE A 150 60.92 7.05 -3.61
N LYS A 151 61.00 7.63 -4.82
CA LYS A 151 60.00 7.44 -5.88
C LYS A 151 59.78 5.98 -6.28
N GLU A 152 60.80 5.14 -6.17
CA GLU A 152 60.72 3.71 -6.51
C GLU A 152 59.74 2.95 -5.60
N ILE A 153 59.74 3.27 -4.30
CA ILE A 153 58.82 2.65 -3.33
C ILE A 153 57.37 2.94 -3.68
N SER A 154 57.05 4.17 -4.14
CA SER A 154 55.69 4.51 -4.55
C SER A 154 55.18 3.62 -5.69
N THR A 155 56.06 3.24 -6.62
CA THR A 155 55.70 2.36 -7.75
C THR A 155 55.41 0.95 -7.27
N TYR A 156 56.25 0.40 -6.38
CA TYR A 156 56.03 -0.93 -5.79
C TYR A 156 54.76 -1.00 -4.94
N VAL A 157 54.49 0.04 -4.13
CA VAL A 157 53.27 0.13 -3.32
C VAL A 157 52.01 0.15 -4.19
N ILE A 158 52.06 0.84 -5.33
CA ILE A 158 50.95 0.89 -6.30
C ILE A 158 50.72 -0.46 -6.97
N ILE A 159 51.79 -1.12 -7.41
CA ILE A 159 51.68 -2.46 -8.01
C ILE A 159 51.05 -3.42 -6.99
N LEU A 160 51.56 -3.42 -5.75
CA LEU A 160 51.04 -4.28 -4.69
C LEU A 160 49.58 -3.97 -4.34
N SER A 161 49.21 -2.70 -4.15
CA SER A 161 47.85 -2.29 -3.82
C SER A 161 46.86 -2.58 -4.96
N THR A 162 47.30 -2.41 -6.21
CA THR A 162 46.49 -2.72 -7.39
C THR A 162 46.28 -4.23 -7.53
N LEU A 163 47.32 -5.04 -7.33
CA LEU A 163 47.19 -6.50 -7.34
C LEU A 163 46.28 -7.00 -6.21
N LEU A 164 46.31 -6.34 -5.04
CA LEU A 164 45.48 -6.65 -3.90
C LEU A 164 43.98 -6.49 -4.24
N TRP A 165 43.57 -5.34 -4.78
CA TRP A 165 42.16 -5.16 -5.14
C TRP A 165 41.72 -5.98 -6.36
N ILE A 166 42.64 -6.31 -7.28
CA ILE A 166 42.35 -7.24 -8.38
C ILE A 166 42.03 -8.61 -7.80
N GLY A 167 42.80 -9.05 -6.79
CA GLY A 167 42.65 -10.35 -6.14
C GLY A 167 41.26 -10.56 -5.52
N TYR A 168 40.86 -9.69 -4.59
CA TYR A 168 39.57 -9.88 -3.91
C TYR A 168 38.37 -9.57 -4.81
N THR A 169 38.45 -8.59 -5.71
CA THR A 169 37.33 -8.27 -6.62
C THR A 169 37.08 -9.42 -7.61
N THR A 170 38.14 -10.07 -8.09
CA THR A 170 38.05 -11.26 -8.95
C THR A 170 37.40 -12.44 -8.24
N VAL A 171 37.71 -12.67 -6.95
CA VAL A 171 37.10 -13.78 -6.21
C VAL A 171 35.67 -13.46 -5.79
N GLY A 172 35.46 -12.24 -5.28
CA GLY A 172 34.32 -11.85 -4.47
C GLY A 172 33.16 -11.14 -5.18
N GLY A 173 33.34 -10.72 -6.44
CA GLY A 173 32.24 -10.19 -7.26
C GLY A 173 31.45 -9.04 -6.60
N ALA A 174 30.19 -8.90 -6.99
CA ALA A 174 29.34 -7.79 -6.57
C ALA A 174 29.10 -7.71 -5.07
N ARG A 175 29.05 -8.86 -4.37
CA ARG A 175 28.85 -8.89 -2.91
C ARG A 175 30.07 -8.35 -2.18
N SER A 176 31.26 -8.80 -2.55
CA SER A 176 32.51 -8.29 -1.96
C SER A 176 32.62 -6.79 -2.19
N VAL A 177 32.47 -6.35 -3.45
CA VAL A 177 32.57 -4.93 -3.83
C VAL A 177 31.58 -4.07 -3.05
N ALA A 178 30.30 -4.47 -2.96
CA ALA A 178 29.30 -3.68 -2.25
C ALA A 178 29.61 -3.53 -0.75
N ILE A 179 30.17 -4.56 -0.10
CA ILE A 179 30.49 -4.53 1.33
C ILE A 179 31.77 -3.77 1.60
N THR A 180 32.81 -3.94 0.77
CA THR A 180 34.04 -3.16 0.87
C THR A 180 33.76 -1.68 0.65
N ASP A 181 32.89 -1.34 -0.31
CA ASP A 181 32.46 0.05 -0.54
C ASP A 181 31.76 0.66 0.68
N VAL A 182 30.93 -0.11 1.40
CA VAL A 182 30.25 0.37 2.63
C VAL A 182 31.28 0.77 3.68
N TYR A 183 32.23 -0.10 3.96
CA TYR A 183 33.30 0.16 4.92
C TYR A 183 34.17 1.36 4.50
N GLN A 184 34.58 1.39 3.23
CA GLN A 184 35.41 2.44 2.66
C GLN A 184 34.72 3.81 2.68
N PHE A 185 33.42 3.85 2.37
CA PHE A 185 32.63 5.08 2.40
C PHE A 185 32.42 5.61 3.83
N LEU A 186 32.23 4.72 4.82
CA LEU A 186 32.14 5.14 6.22
C LEU A 186 33.46 5.75 6.70
N LEU A 187 34.60 5.16 6.33
CA LEU A 187 35.93 5.69 6.66
C LEU A 187 36.15 7.07 6.02
N PHE A 188 35.70 7.25 4.78
CA PHE A 188 35.67 8.56 4.12
C PHE A 188 34.78 9.58 4.84
N GLY A 189 33.60 9.18 5.30
CA GLY A 189 32.67 10.06 6.03
C GLY A 189 33.27 10.66 7.30
N LEU A 190 34.22 9.96 7.94
CA LEU A 190 34.94 10.44 9.12
C LEU A 190 36.04 11.47 8.80
N CYS A 191 36.49 11.54 7.55
CA CYS A 191 37.62 12.36 7.15
C CYS A 191 37.31 13.87 7.17
N PHE A 192 36.15 14.31 6.67
CA PHE A 192 35.83 15.75 6.65
C PHE A 192 35.62 16.35 8.03
N PRO A 193 34.84 15.73 8.94
CA PRO A 193 34.71 16.24 10.30
C PRO A 193 36.07 16.38 11.00
N LEU A 194 36.96 15.40 10.81
CA LEU A 194 38.31 15.44 11.33
C LEU A 194 39.11 16.62 10.74
N LEU A 195 39.12 16.78 9.40
CA LEU A 195 39.80 17.89 8.74
C LEU A 195 39.28 19.26 9.21
N ILE A 196 37.95 19.43 9.28
CA ILE A 196 37.30 20.65 9.75
C ILE A 196 37.77 20.97 11.18
N PHE A 197 37.73 19.97 12.08
CA PHE A 197 38.17 20.13 13.46
C PHE A 197 39.65 20.56 13.54
N VAL A 198 40.53 19.90 12.78
CA VAL A 198 41.97 20.20 12.79
C VAL A 198 42.24 21.62 12.31
N PHE A 199 41.70 22.03 11.16
CA PHE A 199 41.93 23.38 10.66
C PHE A 199 41.40 24.43 11.64
N LEU A 200 40.22 24.22 12.22
CA LEU A 200 39.67 25.15 13.21
C LEU A 200 40.51 25.19 14.50
N TYR A 201 41.05 24.06 14.94
CA TYR A 201 41.93 23.98 16.12
C TYR A 201 43.22 24.80 15.94
N TYR A 202 43.82 24.76 14.74
CA TYR A 202 45.06 25.50 14.44
C TYR A 202 44.83 26.95 13.98
N ALA A 203 43.58 27.41 13.88
CA ALA A 203 43.28 28.79 13.53
C ALA A 203 43.70 29.75 14.66
N LYS A 204 44.60 30.70 14.36
CA LYS A 204 45.08 31.70 15.34
C LYS A 204 43.99 32.76 15.63
N GLY A 205 43.24 32.57 16.72
CA GLY A 205 42.34 33.56 17.33
C GLY A 205 40.84 33.23 17.20
N PRO A 206 39.99 33.61 18.17
CA PRO A 206 38.59 33.18 18.19
C PRO A 206 37.78 34.04 17.23
N LEU A 207 37.49 33.59 16.00
CA LEU A 207 36.51 34.19 15.05
C LEU A 207 36.60 35.72 14.73
N ILE A 208 37.49 36.49 15.36
CA ILE A 208 37.55 37.97 15.35
C ILE A 208 38.19 38.53 14.06
N LYS A 209 38.56 37.67 13.11
CA LYS A 209 38.83 38.05 11.72
C LYS A 209 37.84 37.44 10.73
N GLY A 210 36.55 37.35 11.09
CA GLY A 210 35.46 37.06 10.13
C GLY A 210 35.53 37.94 8.87
N GLN A 211 36.08 39.17 8.97
CA GLN A 211 36.35 40.06 7.83
C GLN A 211 37.40 39.54 6.83
N LYS A 212 38.38 38.71 7.23
CA LYS A 212 39.36 38.11 6.29
C LYS A 212 38.79 36.94 5.49
N ILE A 213 37.80 36.24 6.01
CA ILE A 213 37.14 35.14 5.29
C ILE A 213 36.19 35.71 4.22
N ILE A 214 35.58 36.88 4.49
CA ILE A 214 34.77 37.67 3.55
C ILE A 214 35.59 38.20 2.36
N SER A 215 36.91 38.34 2.49
CA SER A 215 37.80 38.83 1.43
C SER A 215 38.30 37.77 0.43
N ILE A 216 37.97 36.48 0.61
CA ILE A 216 38.30 35.45 -0.38
C ILE A 216 37.30 35.53 -1.53
N ILE A 217 37.78 36.03 -2.68
CA ILE A 217 37.00 36.42 -3.88
C ILE A 217 36.03 35.32 -4.37
N HIS A 218 36.37 34.05 -4.20
CA HIS A 218 35.57 32.91 -4.68
C HIS A 218 34.28 32.65 -3.87
N PHE A 219 34.12 33.27 -2.69
CA PHE A 219 32.97 33.04 -1.81
C PHE A 219 31.91 34.17 -1.88
N GLN A 220 32.13 35.23 -2.66
CA GLN A 220 31.14 36.32 -2.80
C GLN A 220 30.06 36.02 -3.85
N ILE A 221 28.80 35.87 -3.40
CA ILE A 221 27.63 35.65 -4.27
C ILE A 221 27.41 36.83 -5.24
N SER A 222 27.84 38.04 -4.86
CA SER A 222 27.64 39.28 -5.60
C SER A 222 28.29 39.33 -6.99
N LYS A 223 29.29 38.49 -7.27
CA LYS A 223 29.94 38.39 -8.59
C LYS A 223 29.39 37.29 -9.50
N THR A 224 28.43 36.49 -9.02
CA THR A 224 27.81 35.44 -9.85
C THR A 224 26.64 36.00 -10.67
N HIS A 225 26.80 36.06 -11.99
CA HIS A 225 25.73 36.51 -12.91
C HIS A 225 24.61 35.46 -12.99
N ALA A 226 23.34 35.91 -12.90
CA ALA A 226 22.17 35.03 -12.97
C ALA A 226 22.11 34.19 -14.26
N GLN A 227 22.59 34.73 -15.39
CA GLN A 227 22.67 34.02 -16.66
C GLN A 227 23.70 32.88 -16.63
N GLU A 228 24.84 33.07 -15.97
CA GLU A 228 25.86 32.02 -15.81
C GLU A 228 25.33 30.89 -14.92
N MET A 229 24.57 31.22 -13.88
CA MET A 229 23.94 30.23 -13.01
C MET A 229 22.89 29.39 -13.75
N ALA A 230 22.08 29.99 -14.62
CA ALA A 230 21.12 29.26 -15.45
C ALA A 230 21.81 28.28 -16.43
N LYS A 231 22.91 28.71 -17.06
CA LYS A 231 23.71 27.84 -17.94
C LYS A 231 24.31 26.66 -17.18
N VAL A 232 24.90 26.90 -16.01
CA VAL A 232 25.49 25.85 -15.17
C VAL A 232 24.44 24.81 -14.74
N LEU A 233 23.24 25.25 -14.33
CA LEU A 233 22.15 24.35 -13.96
C LEU A 233 21.66 23.54 -15.15
N TRP A 234 21.49 24.16 -16.31
CA TRP A 234 21.07 23.49 -17.54
C TRP A 234 22.07 22.42 -17.97
N TYR A 235 23.35 22.76 -18.07
CA TYR A 235 24.39 21.81 -18.48
C TYR A 235 24.50 20.64 -17.50
N SER A 236 24.39 20.92 -16.21
CA SER A 236 24.43 19.89 -15.18
C SER A 236 23.25 18.92 -15.26
N CYS A 237 22.09 19.39 -15.70
CA CYS A 237 20.90 18.56 -15.90
C CYS A 237 21.08 17.56 -17.06
N ILE A 238 21.61 18.02 -18.19
CA ILE A 238 21.85 17.15 -19.36
C ILE A 238 23.01 16.18 -19.10
N ILE A 239 24.13 16.68 -18.56
CA ILE A 239 25.32 15.87 -18.25
C ILE A 239 25.00 14.76 -17.25
N SER A 240 24.24 15.08 -16.20
CA SER A 240 23.84 14.07 -15.22
C SER A 240 22.97 12.99 -15.84
N THR A 241 22.04 13.32 -16.73
CA THR A 241 21.20 12.36 -17.48
C THR A 241 22.05 11.35 -18.28
N GLY A 242 23.17 11.79 -18.88
CA GLY A 242 24.09 10.92 -19.62
C GLY A 242 25.01 10.09 -18.72
N LEU A 243 25.45 10.69 -17.61
CA LEU A 243 26.27 10.03 -16.59
C LEU A 243 25.48 9.00 -15.75
N PHE A 244 24.16 9.09 -15.67
CA PHE A 244 23.32 8.10 -14.97
C PHE A 244 23.49 6.70 -15.55
N PHE A 245 23.64 6.58 -16.87
CA PHE A 245 23.81 5.31 -17.55
C PHE A 245 25.26 4.82 -17.59
N ASN A 246 26.15 5.43 -16.79
CA ASN A 246 27.49 4.91 -16.56
C ASN A 246 27.39 3.43 -16.11
N PRO A 247 28.14 2.50 -16.74
CA PRO A 247 27.99 1.08 -16.50
C PRO A 247 28.20 0.69 -15.03
N ALA A 248 29.18 1.26 -14.33
CA ALA A 248 29.47 0.92 -12.94
C ALA A 248 28.38 1.42 -11.97
N CYS A 249 27.93 2.67 -12.14
CA CYS A 249 26.85 3.24 -11.32
C CYS A 249 25.52 2.54 -11.58
N PHE A 250 25.18 2.35 -12.85
CA PHE A 250 23.91 1.75 -13.26
C PHE A 250 23.84 0.26 -12.94
N HIS A 251 24.96 -0.42 -12.81
CA HIS A 251 24.98 -1.81 -12.37
C HIS A 251 24.35 -2.02 -10.98
N ARG A 252 24.34 -1.00 -10.11
CA ARG A 252 23.62 -1.04 -8.83
C ARG A 252 22.09 -1.13 -8.99
N PHE A 253 21.54 -0.71 -10.13
CA PHE A 253 20.16 -1.02 -10.51
C PHE A 253 19.97 -2.53 -10.75
N TYR A 254 20.84 -3.17 -11.54
CA TYR A 254 20.75 -4.61 -11.84
C TYR A 254 21.01 -5.51 -10.61
N MET A 255 21.73 -5.01 -9.61
CA MET A 255 21.90 -5.63 -8.29
C MET A 255 20.62 -5.61 -7.44
N SER A 256 19.64 -4.76 -7.76
CA SER A 256 18.38 -4.68 -7.02
C SER A 256 17.46 -5.86 -7.38
N ALA A 257 16.81 -6.45 -6.39
CA ALA A 257 15.81 -7.51 -6.57
C ALA A 257 14.57 -7.03 -7.31
N SER A 258 14.24 -5.74 -7.16
CA SER A 258 13.02 -5.16 -7.71
C SER A 258 13.12 -3.68 -8.01
N LEU A 259 12.15 -3.18 -8.78
CA LEU A 259 11.99 -1.75 -9.06
C LEU A 259 11.79 -0.94 -7.78
N THR A 260 11.10 -1.51 -6.79
CA THR A 260 10.87 -0.85 -5.49
C THR A 260 12.17 -0.68 -4.73
N GLN A 261 13.03 -1.71 -4.71
CA GLN A 261 14.36 -1.61 -4.11
C GLN A 261 15.24 -0.59 -4.85
N ALA A 262 15.29 -0.64 -6.18
CA ALA A 262 16.06 0.30 -6.99
C ALA A 262 15.65 1.77 -6.75
N ARG A 263 14.34 2.02 -6.65
CA ARG A 263 13.79 3.35 -6.31
C ARG A 263 14.23 3.81 -4.92
N LYS A 264 14.17 2.91 -3.92
CA LYS A 264 14.66 3.21 -2.56
C LYS A 264 16.15 3.56 -2.57
N VAL A 265 16.95 2.82 -3.34
CA VAL A 265 18.40 3.05 -3.48
C VAL A 265 18.67 4.46 -4.03
N LEU A 266 18.02 4.85 -5.14
CA LEU A 266 18.19 6.18 -5.73
C LEU A 266 17.68 7.31 -4.84
N ASN A 267 16.51 7.14 -4.20
CA ASN A 267 15.95 8.17 -3.31
C ASN A 267 16.84 8.39 -2.08
N ARG A 268 17.37 7.31 -1.47
CA ARG A 268 18.30 7.44 -0.35
C ARG A 268 19.62 8.06 -0.78
N SER A 269 20.13 7.70 -1.96
CA SER A 269 21.31 8.34 -2.54
C SER A 269 21.08 9.84 -2.73
N ALA A 270 19.94 10.25 -3.30
CA ALA A 270 19.58 11.67 -3.45
C ALA A 270 19.62 12.44 -2.13
N ILE A 271 19.07 11.87 -1.04
CA ILE A 271 19.07 12.50 0.28
C ILE A 271 20.49 12.66 0.82
N ILE A 272 21.31 11.59 0.80
CA ILE A 272 22.68 11.65 1.35
C ILE A 272 23.54 12.66 0.56
N ARG A 273 23.32 12.79 -0.75
CA ARG A 273 24.01 13.73 -1.63
C ARG A 273 23.78 15.21 -1.29
N ILE A 274 22.76 15.55 -0.51
CA ILE A 274 22.54 16.93 -0.04
C ILE A 274 23.63 17.34 0.96
N PHE A 275 24.14 16.39 1.77
CA PHE A 275 25.06 16.69 2.86
C PHE A 275 26.54 16.76 2.44
N ILE A 276 26.92 16.00 1.42
CA ILE A 276 28.33 15.91 0.99
C ILE A 276 28.88 17.27 0.47
N PRO A 277 28.14 18.03 -0.38
CA PRO A 277 28.52 19.40 -0.76
C PRO A 277 28.77 20.33 0.42
N ILE A 278 27.98 20.19 1.50
CA ILE A 278 28.12 20.99 2.72
C ILE A 278 29.47 20.68 3.39
N LEU A 279 29.83 19.39 3.49
CA LEU A 279 31.11 18.97 4.08
C LEU A 279 32.32 19.47 3.29
N PHE A 280 32.27 19.41 1.95
CA PHE A 280 33.34 19.95 1.10
C PHE A 280 33.55 21.45 1.32
N LEU A 281 32.46 22.20 1.33
CA LEU A 281 32.51 23.64 1.52
C LEU A 281 32.98 24.03 2.94
N MET A 282 32.58 23.26 3.96
CA MET A 282 33.07 23.45 5.33
C MET A 282 34.59 23.24 5.46
N VAL A 283 35.15 22.23 4.78
CA VAL A 283 36.61 22.01 4.78
C VAL A 283 37.35 23.21 4.19
N LEU A 284 36.89 23.75 3.06
CA LEU A 284 37.54 24.89 2.42
C LEU A 284 37.49 26.16 3.30
N ILE A 285 36.39 26.37 4.03
CA ILE A 285 36.28 27.49 4.96
C ILE A 285 37.16 27.30 6.17
N ALA A 286 37.20 26.10 6.75
CA ALA A 286 38.05 25.80 7.89
C ALA A 286 39.53 26.04 7.51
N LEU A 287 39.93 25.63 6.30
CA LEU A 287 41.25 25.86 5.73
C LEU A 287 41.55 27.36 5.56
N ALA A 288 40.61 28.12 5.01
CA ALA A 288 40.71 29.58 4.91
C ALA A 288 40.79 30.28 6.27
N ALA A 289 39.99 29.84 7.24
CA ALA A 289 39.95 30.38 8.60
C ALA A 289 41.27 30.14 9.36
N ALA A 290 41.93 29.02 9.09
CA ALA A 290 43.27 28.72 9.57
C ALA A 290 44.38 29.59 8.95
N GLY A 291 44.05 30.47 7.99
CA GLY A 291 44.97 31.43 7.38
C GLY A 291 45.75 30.87 6.20
N HIS A 292 45.33 29.73 5.64
CA HIS A 292 45.95 29.16 4.45
C HIS A 292 45.46 29.85 3.18
N THR A 293 46.38 30.39 2.38
CA THR A 293 46.12 30.94 1.05
C THR A 293 46.77 30.04 0.00
N ILE A 294 45.96 29.36 -0.80
CA ILE A 294 46.43 28.41 -1.82
C ILE A 294 46.60 29.18 -3.15
N GLN A 295 47.74 29.00 -3.81
CA GLN A 295 47.99 29.60 -5.12
C GLN A 295 47.02 29.03 -6.17
N HIS A 296 46.62 29.87 -7.13
CA HIS A 296 45.76 29.44 -8.24
C HIS A 296 46.48 28.33 -9.04
N ASN A 297 45.80 27.21 -9.31
CA ASN A 297 46.32 25.94 -9.88
C ASN A 297 47.07 24.99 -8.93
N GLN A 298 47.25 25.30 -7.64
CA GLN A 298 47.79 24.31 -6.70
C GLN A 298 46.67 23.36 -6.22
N ASN A 299 46.90 22.05 -6.36
CA ASN A 299 45.93 21.05 -5.88
C ASN A 299 45.75 21.14 -4.36
N ILE A 300 44.49 21.26 -3.93
CA ILE A 300 44.13 21.51 -2.53
C ILE A 300 44.41 20.29 -1.66
N ILE A 301 44.15 19.07 -2.16
CA ILE A 301 44.45 17.85 -1.40
C ILE A 301 45.95 17.76 -1.15
N LYS A 302 46.76 18.02 -2.18
CA LYS A 302 48.23 18.06 -2.04
C LYS A 302 48.65 19.08 -0.97
N TYR A 303 48.09 20.29 -1.04
CA TYR A 303 48.34 21.32 -0.04
C TYR A 303 47.97 20.87 1.38
N ILE A 304 46.79 20.26 1.57
CA ILE A 304 46.33 19.75 2.87
C ILE A 304 47.26 18.65 3.40
N ILE A 305 47.70 17.71 2.55
CA ILE A 305 48.62 16.63 2.93
C ILE A 305 49.99 17.16 3.36
N ASP A 306 50.45 18.26 2.76
CA ASP A 306 51.72 18.92 3.09
C ASP A 306 51.64 19.73 4.40
N CYS A 307 50.44 20.01 4.92
CA CYS A 307 50.27 20.72 6.18
C CYS A 307 50.64 19.81 7.37
N LYS A 308 51.79 20.07 8.00
CA LYS A 308 52.32 19.30 9.14
C LYS A 308 51.60 19.65 10.47
N TYR A 309 50.41 19.12 10.71
CA TYR A 309 49.67 19.37 11.97
C TYR A 309 50.06 18.42 13.11
N PHE A 310 49.82 17.11 12.97
CA PHE A 310 50.22 16.09 13.96
C PHE A 310 50.51 14.71 13.33
N PRO A 311 51.36 13.87 13.96
CA PRO A 311 51.67 12.52 13.47
C PRO A 311 50.39 11.65 13.31
N GLY A 312 50.23 10.95 12.19
CA GLY A 312 49.09 10.05 11.93
C GLY A 312 47.91 10.66 11.15
N LEU A 313 47.67 11.98 11.21
CA LEU A 313 46.58 12.62 10.44
C LEU A 313 46.77 12.41 8.93
N ARG A 314 48.01 12.56 8.49
CA ARG A 314 48.43 12.36 7.10
C ARG A 314 48.05 10.96 6.61
N ALA A 315 48.28 9.96 7.44
CA ALA A 315 47.93 8.58 7.15
C ALA A 315 46.42 8.36 7.07
N VAL A 316 45.64 8.93 8.01
CA VAL A 316 44.18 8.83 8.01
C VAL A 316 43.57 9.45 6.76
N LEU A 317 44.04 10.64 6.38
CA LEU A 317 43.60 11.34 5.16
C LEU A 317 43.93 10.53 3.91
N VAL A 318 45.17 10.05 3.79
CA VAL A 318 45.57 9.25 2.64
C VAL A 318 44.80 7.93 2.59
N THR A 319 44.57 7.28 3.74
CA THR A 319 43.75 6.08 3.85
C THR A 319 42.31 6.31 3.37
N ALA A 320 41.70 7.43 3.73
CA ALA A 320 40.36 7.79 3.27
C ALA A 320 40.30 8.01 1.75
N ILE A 321 41.33 8.65 1.17
CA ILE A 321 41.39 8.84 -0.27
C ILE A 321 41.62 7.50 -0.98
N TYR A 322 42.53 6.67 -0.45
CA TYR A 322 42.74 5.30 -0.93
C TYR A 322 41.43 4.53 -0.93
N ALA A 323 40.68 4.54 0.18
CA ALA A 323 39.40 3.85 0.29
C ALA A 323 38.42 4.18 -0.85
N LEU A 324 38.32 5.46 -1.25
CA LEU A 324 37.45 5.86 -2.36
C LEU A 324 38.03 5.55 -3.74
N ILE A 325 39.35 5.58 -3.89
CA ILE A 325 40.04 5.10 -5.10
C ILE A 325 39.73 3.60 -5.28
N MET A 326 39.90 2.80 -4.21
CA MET A 326 39.64 1.36 -4.21
C MET A 326 38.18 1.06 -4.59
N SER A 327 37.20 1.66 -3.91
CA SER A 327 35.76 1.42 -4.18
C SER A 327 35.39 1.70 -5.65
N THR A 328 35.97 2.78 -6.21
CA THR A 328 35.73 3.13 -7.61
C THR A 328 36.40 2.13 -8.54
N ALA A 329 37.66 1.78 -8.29
CA ALA A 329 38.39 0.80 -9.08
C ALA A 329 37.69 -0.57 -9.06
N ASP A 330 37.27 -1.05 -7.89
CA ASP A 330 36.53 -2.29 -7.70
C ASP A 330 35.25 -2.33 -8.54
N SER A 331 34.49 -1.22 -8.51
CA SER A 331 33.26 -1.06 -9.25
C SER A 331 33.43 -1.17 -10.76
N TYR A 332 34.48 -0.53 -11.31
CA TYR A 332 34.77 -0.56 -12.74
C TYR A 332 35.40 -1.88 -13.19
N LEU A 333 36.29 -2.45 -12.37
CA LEU A 333 36.88 -3.76 -12.65
C LEU A 333 35.81 -4.85 -12.69
N HIS A 334 34.92 -4.84 -11.69
CA HIS A 334 33.80 -5.77 -11.59
C HIS A 334 32.88 -5.69 -12.82
N ILE A 335 32.37 -4.50 -13.16
CA ILE A 335 31.45 -4.38 -14.30
C ILE A 335 32.13 -4.72 -15.63
N ALA A 336 33.42 -4.40 -15.82
CA ALA A 336 34.15 -4.76 -17.02
C ALA A 336 34.24 -6.28 -17.19
N SER A 337 34.46 -7.00 -16.10
CA SER A 337 34.47 -8.47 -16.09
C SER A 337 33.10 -9.08 -16.41
N VAL A 338 32.01 -8.47 -15.91
CA VAL A 338 30.63 -8.87 -16.21
C VAL A 338 30.30 -8.64 -17.68
N LEU A 339 30.60 -7.45 -18.22
CA LEU A 339 30.39 -7.13 -19.64
C LEU A 339 31.16 -8.09 -20.56
N SER A 340 32.39 -8.41 -20.19
CA SER A 340 33.23 -9.34 -20.96
C SER A 340 32.62 -10.75 -21.01
N ALA A 341 32.22 -11.29 -19.86
CA ALA A 341 31.73 -12.66 -19.75
C ALA A 341 30.26 -12.84 -20.17
N ASN A 342 29.41 -11.84 -19.95
CA ASN A 342 27.98 -11.90 -20.26
C ASN A 342 27.68 -11.44 -21.69
N ASP A 343 28.32 -10.36 -22.16
CA ASP A 343 27.85 -9.64 -23.34
C ASP A 343 28.73 -9.85 -24.57
N ILE A 344 30.03 -10.08 -24.37
CA ILE A 344 30.99 -10.26 -25.46
C ILE A 344 31.27 -11.74 -25.71
N TRP A 345 31.69 -12.47 -24.67
CA TRP A 345 32.12 -13.86 -24.82
C TRP A 345 31.10 -14.77 -25.49
N PRO A 346 29.79 -14.75 -25.13
CA PRO A 346 28.84 -15.68 -25.73
C PRO A 346 28.64 -15.46 -27.24
N VAL A 347 28.85 -14.23 -27.72
CA VAL A 347 28.74 -13.89 -29.14
C VAL A 347 30.00 -14.34 -29.89
N ILE A 348 31.18 -14.13 -29.32
CA ILE A 348 32.47 -14.54 -29.92
C ILE A 348 32.62 -16.07 -29.95
N ALA A 349 32.20 -16.76 -28.88
CA ALA A 349 32.32 -18.21 -28.76
C ALA A 349 31.32 -18.99 -29.62
N GLY A 350 30.46 -18.32 -30.41
CA GLY A 350 29.50 -18.97 -31.30
C GLY A 350 28.44 -19.82 -30.59
N LEU A 351 28.16 -19.55 -29.31
CA LEU A 351 27.20 -20.34 -28.53
C LEU A 351 25.78 -20.18 -29.10
N ARG A 352 25.11 -21.32 -29.37
CA ARG A 352 23.70 -21.33 -29.80
C ARG A 352 22.82 -20.59 -28.78
N LYS A 353 21.78 -19.89 -29.24
CA LYS A 353 20.85 -19.05 -28.45
C LYS A 353 20.32 -19.65 -27.14
N GLY A 354 20.24 -20.99 -27.02
CA GLY A 354 19.82 -21.71 -25.81
C GLY A 354 20.95 -22.15 -24.85
N SER A 355 22.22 -22.02 -25.24
CA SER A 355 23.43 -22.43 -24.48
C SER A 355 24.27 -21.25 -24.00
N MET A 356 23.76 -20.01 -24.09
CA MET A 356 24.42 -18.78 -23.67
C MET A 356 24.47 -18.65 -22.13
N GLN A 357 25.05 -19.63 -21.45
CA GLN A 357 25.30 -19.53 -20.01
C GLN A 357 26.61 -18.77 -19.80
N PRO A 358 26.59 -17.58 -19.18
CA PRO A 358 27.80 -16.82 -18.89
C PRO A 358 28.68 -17.59 -17.91
N SER A 359 29.98 -17.64 -18.20
CA SER A 359 30.93 -18.43 -17.43
C SER A 359 31.60 -17.60 -16.33
N LEU A 360 31.47 -18.07 -15.09
CA LEU A 360 32.17 -17.51 -13.93
C LEU A 360 33.69 -17.52 -14.13
N LYS A 361 34.24 -18.59 -14.73
CA LYS A 361 35.69 -18.69 -15.01
C LYS A 361 36.16 -17.56 -15.92
N ILE A 362 35.36 -17.24 -16.94
CA ILE A 362 35.68 -16.21 -17.92
C ILE A 362 35.60 -14.82 -17.30
N ALA A 363 34.59 -14.59 -16.45
CA ALA A 363 34.49 -13.34 -15.69
C ALA A 363 35.76 -13.10 -14.86
N ARG A 364 36.22 -14.14 -14.13
CA ARG A 364 37.44 -14.06 -13.32
C ARG A 364 38.70 -13.81 -14.16
N MET A 365 38.85 -14.51 -15.28
CA MET A 365 39.96 -14.30 -16.20
C MET A 365 39.95 -12.88 -16.79
N ALA A 366 38.79 -12.39 -17.21
CA ALA A 366 38.62 -11.05 -17.73
C ALA A 366 38.94 -9.98 -16.69
N SER A 367 38.52 -10.16 -15.43
CA SER A 367 38.88 -9.27 -14.32
C SER A 367 40.39 -9.15 -14.17
N VAL A 368 41.11 -10.27 -14.09
CA VAL A 368 42.58 -10.27 -13.97
C VAL A 368 43.24 -9.60 -15.17
N LEU A 369 42.84 -9.97 -16.39
CA LEU A 369 43.43 -9.42 -17.61
C LEU A 369 43.19 -7.92 -17.75
N ILE A 370 41.97 -7.45 -17.54
CA ILE A 370 41.62 -6.02 -17.61
C ILE A 370 42.35 -5.23 -16.51
N GLY A 371 42.45 -5.79 -15.30
CA GLY A 371 43.19 -5.19 -14.19
C GLY A 371 44.68 -5.02 -14.52
N ILE A 372 45.34 -6.06 -15.03
CA ILE A 372 46.76 -6.03 -15.41
C ILE A 372 47.00 -5.08 -16.59
N VAL A 373 46.15 -5.11 -17.62
CA VAL A 373 46.25 -4.19 -18.76
C VAL A 373 46.09 -2.74 -18.30
N SER A 374 45.14 -2.48 -17.40
CA SER A 374 44.93 -1.14 -16.84
C SER A 374 46.14 -0.69 -16.01
N LEU A 375 46.73 -1.57 -15.20
CA LEU A 375 47.96 -1.29 -14.45
C LEU A 375 49.13 -0.98 -15.38
N TRP A 376 49.37 -1.81 -16.40
CA TRP A 376 50.44 -1.59 -17.36
C TRP A 376 50.26 -0.28 -18.13
N ALA A 377 49.06 -0.02 -18.65
CA ALA A 377 48.72 1.22 -19.32
C ALA A 377 48.91 2.43 -18.39
N ALA A 378 48.50 2.31 -17.13
CA ALA A 378 48.64 3.33 -16.09
C ALA A 378 50.08 3.51 -15.58
N LEU A 379 51.04 2.65 -15.92
CA LEU A 379 52.45 2.92 -15.65
C LEU A 379 53.12 3.54 -16.88
N TYR A 380 52.73 3.11 -18.09
CA TYR A 380 53.33 3.55 -19.36
C TYR A 380 52.86 4.94 -19.85
N THR A 381 51.61 5.33 -19.60
CA THR A 381 51.06 6.61 -20.12
C THR A 381 51.62 7.86 -19.42
N ALA A 382 52.60 8.53 -20.01
CA ALA A 382 53.17 9.78 -19.48
C ALA A 382 52.25 11.02 -19.57
N THR A 383 50.96 10.86 -19.87
CA THR A 383 50.05 12.00 -20.11
C THR A 383 49.74 12.78 -18.83
N SER A 384 50.07 14.07 -18.86
CA SER A 384 49.81 15.04 -17.78
C SER A 384 48.32 15.35 -17.56
N ASN A 385 47.44 15.08 -18.53
CA ASN A 385 46.04 15.55 -18.50
C ASN A 385 45.01 14.40 -18.36
N LEU A 386 44.95 13.77 -17.18
CA LEU A 386 43.99 12.69 -16.82
C LEU A 386 42.52 13.06 -17.09
N THR A 387 42.15 14.32 -16.85
CA THR A 387 40.81 14.87 -17.05
C THR A 387 40.35 14.76 -18.51
N THR A 388 41.25 15.00 -19.47
CA THR A 388 40.93 14.92 -20.90
C THR A 388 40.58 13.51 -21.35
N LEU A 389 41.32 12.52 -20.84
CA LEU A 389 41.15 11.13 -21.22
C LEU A 389 39.77 10.62 -20.79
N ILE A 390 39.37 10.92 -19.55
CA ILE A 390 38.04 10.53 -19.07
C ILE A 390 36.92 11.25 -19.82
N ASN A 391 37.07 12.56 -20.03
CA ASN A 391 36.04 13.36 -20.71
C ASN A 391 35.81 12.86 -22.14
N LYS A 392 36.86 12.46 -22.87
CA LYS A 392 36.74 11.84 -24.21
C LYS A 392 35.86 10.58 -24.18
N VAL A 393 36.12 9.67 -23.25
CA VAL A 393 35.39 8.39 -23.19
C VAL A 393 33.95 8.58 -22.70
N HIS A 394 33.71 9.48 -21.75
CA HIS A 394 32.34 9.80 -21.32
C HIS A 394 31.54 10.54 -22.40
N ASN A 395 32.16 11.47 -23.12
CA ASN A 395 31.56 12.15 -24.27
C ASN A 395 31.24 11.18 -25.41
N LEU A 396 31.92 10.04 -25.49
CA LEU A 396 31.62 8.97 -26.44
C LEU A 396 30.45 8.11 -25.93
N TYR A 397 30.58 7.53 -24.73
CA TYR A 397 29.61 6.55 -24.20
C TYR A 397 28.23 7.16 -23.92
N GLY A 398 28.16 8.33 -23.27
CA GLY A 398 26.90 8.93 -22.84
C GLY A 398 25.92 9.19 -23.99
N PRO A 399 26.35 9.86 -25.07
CA PRO A 399 25.55 10.03 -26.27
C PRO A 399 25.26 8.71 -27.00
N ILE A 400 26.27 7.87 -27.25
CA ILE A 400 26.13 6.66 -28.10
C ILE A 400 25.25 5.58 -27.46
N VAL A 401 25.35 5.38 -26.15
CA VAL A 401 24.62 4.32 -25.43
C VAL A 401 23.53 4.93 -24.56
N GLY A 402 23.86 5.95 -23.78
CA GLY A 402 22.96 6.53 -22.79
C GLY A 402 21.69 7.14 -23.39
N ILE A 403 21.79 7.86 -24.52
CA ILE A 403 20.61 8.48 -25.17
C ILE A 403 19.69 7.43 -25.80
N PRO A 404 20.15 6.50 -26.66
CA PRO A 404 19.29 5.44 -27.18
C PRO A 404 18.64 4.61 -26.06
N PHE A 405 19.40 4.30 -25.00
CA PHE A 405 18.87 3.55 -23.87
C PHE A 405 17.84 4.34 -23.03
N PHE A 406 18.07 5.64 -22.82
CA PHE A 406 17.09 6.52 -22.19
C PHE A 406 15.79 6.59 -23.00
N MET A 407 15.89 6.70 -24.33
CA MET A 407 14.73 6.71 -25.22
C MET A 407 13.94 5.39 -25.15
N THR A 408 14.61 4.25 -25.06
CA THR A 408 13.91 2.96 -24.80
C THR A 408 13.20 2.95 -23.47
N CYS A 409 13.83 3.44 -22.41
CA CYS A 409 13.17 3.55 -21.11
C CYS A 409 11.94 4.45 -21.17
N LEU A 410 11.87 5.43 -22.08
CA LEU A 410 10.68 6.26 -22.29
C LEU A 410 9.60 5.61 -23.17
N GLY A 411 9.85 4.43 -23.76
CA GLY A 411 8.91 3.70 -24.61
C GLY A 411 9.08 3.95 -26.11
N PHE A 412 10.17 4.59 -26.54
CA PHE A 412 10.53 4.72 -27.95
C PHE A 412 11.40 3.53 -28.37
N ARG A 413 10.96 2.78 -29.38
CA ARG A 413 11.60 1.57 -29.94
C ARG A 413 12.12 1.83 -31.36
N PRO A 414 13.28 2.47 -31.51
CA PRO A 414 13.90 2.64 -32.82
C PRO A 414 14.24 1.29 -33.45
N ARG A 415 14.35 1.25 -34.77
CA ARG A 415 14.81 0.06 -35.49
C ARG A 415 16.27 -0.22 -35.13
N THR A 416 16.68 -1.50 -35.06
CA THR A 416 18.09 -1.89 -34.89
C THR A 416 19.04 -1.15 -35.83
N ALA A 417 18.68 -1.04 -37.11
CA ALA A 417 19.47 -0.30 -38.10
C ALA A 417 19.60 1.19 -37.75
N ALA A 418 18.54 1.82 -37.23
CA ALA A 418 18.59 3.22 -36.80
C ALA A 418 19.53 3.41 -35.61
N VAL A 419 19.50 2.49 -34.63
CA VAL A 419 20.41 2.50 -33.49
C VAL A 419 21.85 2.34 -33.96
N LEU A 420 22.15 1.32 -34.77
CA LEU A 420 23.50 1.08 -35.29
C LEU A 420 24.04 2.26 -36.12
N CYS A 421 23.24 2.78 -37.05
CA CYS A 421 23.62 3.97 -37.83
C CYS A 421 23.85 5.18 -36.93
N SER A 422 23.00 5.40 -35.91
CA SER A 422 23.19 6.50 -34.96
C SER A 422 24.48 6.35 -34.17
N MET A 423 24.81 5.13 -33.69
CA MET A 423 26.05 4.85 -32.97
C MET A 423 27.28 5.11 -33.85
N GLY A 424 27.23 4.66 -35.11
CA GLY A 424 28.32 4.86 -36.08
C GLY A 424 28.52 6.34 -36.47
N ILE A 425 27.45 7.02 -36.90
CA ILE A 425 27.50 8.43 -37.30
C ILE A 425 27.96 9.29 -36.12
N LEU A 426 27.46 9.04 -34.91
CA LEU A 426 27.82 9.84 -33.75
C LEU A 426 29.29 9.62 -33.34
N THR A 427 29.79 8.39 -33.44
CA THR A 427 31.23 8.11 -33.26
C THR A 427 32.06 8.91 -34.26
N MET A 428 31.67 8.90 -35.53
CA MET A 428 32.33 9.68 -36.59
C MET A 428 32.28 11.20 -36.30
N VAL A 429 31.11 11.75 -35.96
CA VAL A 429 30.96 13.18 -35.64
C VAL A 429 31.82 13.58 -34.44
N ILE A 430 31.78 12.82 -33.36
CA ILE A 430 32.58 13.11 -32.15
C ILE A 430 34.08 13.06 -32.46
N THR A 431 34.54 12.05 -33.20
CA THR A 431 35.95 11.91 -33.58
C THR A 431 36.43 13.02 -34.53
N ILE A 432 35.62 13.41 -35.52
CA ILE A 432 35.93 14.52 -36.44
C ILE A 432 35.98 15.85 -35.69
N VAL A 433 34.98 16.13 -34.86
CA VAL A 433 34.94 17.37 -34.04
C VAL A 433 36.16 17.41 -33.12
N HIS A 434 36.51 16.29 -32.49
CA HIS A 434 37.70 16.19 -31.65
C HIS A 434 39.00 16.45 -32.43
N HIS A 435 39.13 15.89 -33.63
CA HIS A 435 40.33 16.01 -34.45
C HIS A 435 40.51 17.41 -35.05
N ILE A 436 39.44 18.01 -35.58
CA ILE A 436 39.48 19.29 -36.29
C ILE A 436 39.50 20.47 -35.32
N TYR A 437 38.61 20.49 -34.32
CA TYR A 437 38.41 21.67 -33.49
C TYR A 437 39.28 21.71 -32.25
N TYR A 438 39.53 20.55 -31.61
CA TYR A 438 40.21 20.56 -30.31
C TYR A 438 41.71 20.32 -30.42
N LYS A 439 42.25 19.75 -31.50
CA LYS A 439 43.71 19.52 -31.71
C LYS A 439 44.47 19.05 -30.45
N GLY A 440 43.83 18.26 -29.59
CA GLY A 440 44.41 17.77 -28.33
C GLY A 440 44.14 18.60 -27.06
N GLN A 441 43.41 19.71 -27.14
CA GLN A 441 42.98 20.53 -26.00
C GLN A 441 41.76 19.95 -25.25
N ASP A 442 41.51 20.48 -24.06
CA ASP A 442 40.42 20.09 -23.17
C ASP A 442 39.05 20.38 -23.77
N ILE A 443 38.15 19.39 -23.72
CA ILE A 443 36.78 19.53 -24.18
C ILE A 443 35.95 20.21 -23.09
N PRO A 444 35.35 21.39 -23.37
CA PRO A 444 34.48 22.05 -22.41
C PRO A 444 33.23 21.22 -22.09
N ALA A 445 32.76 21.28 -20.85
CA ALA A 445 31.63 20.48 -20.38
C ALA A 445 30.32 20.66 -21.19
N HIS A 446 30.09 21.84 -21.76
CA HIS A 446 28.89 22.12 -22.57
C HIS A 446 28.84 21.33 -23.88
N HIS A 447 29.98 20.86 -24.42
CA HIS A 447 30.00 20.02 -25.62
C HIS A 447 29.39 18.64 -25.38
N MET A 448 29.45 18.11 -24.16
CA MET A 448 28.75 16.88 -23.80
C MET A 448 27.23 17.06 -23.98
N CYS A 449 26.70 18.22 -23.58
CA CYS A 449 25.28 18.53 -23.73
C CYS A 449 24.89 18.58 -25.20
N ILE A 450 25.71 19.24 -26.03
CA ILE A 450 25.50 19.31 -27.48
C ILE A 450 25.54 17.91 -28.07
N ALA A 451 26.52 17.07 -27.71
CA ALA A 451 26.63 15.70 -28.21
C ALA A 451 25.43 14.82 -27.83
N MET A 452 24.85 15.02 -26.65
CA MET A 452 23.64 14.30 -26.23
C MET A 452 22.40 14.75 -27.03
N ILE A 453 22.26 16.06 -27.28
CA ILE A 453 21.17 16.60 -28.11
C ILE A 453 21.32 16.12 -29.55
N THR A 454 22.53 16.18 -30.12
CA THR A 454 22.77 15.71 -31.49
C THR A 454 22.52 14.21 -31.61
N SER A 455 22.89 13.40 -30.60
CA SER A 455 22.54 11.98 -30.56
C SER A 455 21.04 11.74 -30.63
N PHE A 456 20.26 12.49 -29.85
CA PHE A 456 18.81 12.37 -29.82
C PHE A 456 18.22 12.72 -31.20
N LEU A 457 18.67 13.84 -31.79
CA LEU A 457 18.23 14.29 -33.10
C LEU A 457 18.59 13.29 -34.20
N ILE A 458 19.84 12.82 -34.25
CA ILE A 458 20.31 11.84 -35.24
C ILE A 458 19.51 10.55 -35.15
N LEU A 459 19.31 10.02 -33.95
CA LEU A 459 18.52 8.80 -33.74
C LEU A 459 17.09 8.96 -34.26
N LEU A 460 16.45 10.10 -33.94
CA LEU A 460 15.08 10.39 -34.34
C LEU A 460 14.96 10.59 -35.85
N SER A 461 15.87 11.37 -36.45
CA SER A 461 15.93 11.59 -37.90
C SER A 461 16.10 10.28 -38.66
N ILE A 462 17.09 9.44 -38.31
CA ILE A 462 17.32 8.16 -39.01
C ILE A 462 16.11 7.24 -38.85
N HIS A 463 15.50 7.20 -37.66
CA HIS A 463 14.34 6.36 -37.44
C HIS A 463 13.16 6.73 -38.36
N TYR A 464 12.88 8.02 -38.54
CA TYR A 464 11.76 8.48 -39.38
C TYR A 464 12.09 8.54 -40.88
N ILE A 465 13.37 8.55 -41.27
CA ILE A 465 13.79 8.41 -42.67
C ILE A 465 13.64 6.96 -43.15
N LEU A 466 13.89 5.97 -42.27
CA LEU A 466 13.76 4.56 -42.62
C LEU A 466 12.28 4.14 -42.74
N PRO A 467 11.95 3.17 -43.62
CA PRO A 467 10.59 2.66 -43.75
C PRO A 467 10.02 2.15 -42.42
N LYS A 468 8.76 2.50 -42.13
CA LYS A 468 8.07 2.15 -40.88
C LYS A 468 7.86 0.64 -40.78
N LEU A 469 8.31 0.03 -39.69
CA LEU A 469 8.08 -1.38 -39.36
C LEU A 469 7.04 -1.53 -38.24
N PRO A 470 6.27 -2.63 -38.22
CA PRO A 470 5.37 -2.93 -37.11
C PRO A 470 6.16 -3.03 -35.80
N HIS A 471 5.57 -2.52 -34.70
CA HIS A 471 6.20 -2.47 -33.37
C HIS A 471 7.50 -1.63 -33.27
N THR A 472 7.68 -0.64 -34.14
CA THR A 472 8.77 0.36 -34.04
C THR A 472 8.23 1.77 -33.85
N GLY A 473 9.03 2.65 -33.24
CA GLY A 473 8.64 4.03 -32.88
C GLY A 473 8.08 4.13 -31.46
N TRP A 474 7.06 4.96 -31.24
CA TRP A 474 6.42 5.10 -29.93
C TRP A 474 5.44 3.94 -29.69
N VAL A 475 5.97 2.84 -29.14
CA VAL A 475 5.18 1.62 -28.84
C VAL A 475 4.55 1.70 -27.44
N GLY A 476 5.08 2.56 -26.57
CA GLY A 476 4.68 2.63 -25.17
C GLY A 476 5.30 1.52 -24.32
N MET A 477 4.84 1.39 -23.07
CA MET A 477 5.34 0.38 -22.13
C MET A 477 4.57 -0.93 -22.31
N GLN A 478 5.29 -2.05 -22.43
CA GLN A 478 4.68 -3.38 -22.60
C GLN A 478 3.93 -3.83 -21.34
N ASP A 479 4.50 -3.61 -20.16
CA ASP A 479 3.80 -3.76 -18.88
C ASP A 479 3.69 -2.39 -18.18
N ARG A 480 2.45 -1.93 -17.99
CA ARG A 480 2.14 -0.66 -17.30
C ARG A 480 1.89 -0.85 -15.80
N SER A 481 1.90 -2.08 -15.28
CA SER A 481 1.54 -2.40 -13.89
C SER A 481 2.32 -1.55 -12.87
N ALA A 482 3.65 -1.49 -12.98
CA ALA A 482 4.52 -0.72 -12.10
C ALA A 482 4.28 0.80 -12.21
N TRP A 483 4.00 1.28 -13.43
CA TRP A 483 3.68 2.68 -13.70
C TRP A 483 2.32 3.07 -13.13
N ASP A 484 1.31 2.25 -13.34
CA ASP A 484 -0.05 2.46 -12.86
C ASP A 484 -0.11 2.37 -11.34
N LEU A 485 0.58 1.40 -10.72
CA LEU A 485 0.77 1.32 -9.28
C LEU A 485 1.39 2.61 -8.74
N GLN A 486 2.47 3.09 -9.35
CA GLN A 486 3.15 4.31 -8.93
C GLN A 486 2.25 5.54 -9.07
N ASN A 487 1.48 5.64 -10.15
CA ASN A 487 0.51 6.72 -10.35
C ASN A 487 -0.62 6.64 -9.32
N GLN A 488 -1.15 5.46 -9.03
CA GLN A 488 -2.17 5.26 -8.01
C GLN A 488 -1.65 5.65 -6.63
N ILE A 489 -0.47 5.19 -6.22
CA ILE A 489 0.19 5.61 -4.97
C ILE A 489 0.25 7.13 -4.88
N THR A 490 0.47 7.80 -6.01
CA THR A 490 0.65 9.26 -6.04
C THR A 490 -0.65 10.02 -6.06
N LYS A 491 -1.64 9.53 -6.82
CA LYS A 491 -3.02 10.00 -6.75
C LYS A 491 -3.52 9.87 -5.31
N ARG A 492 -3.34 8.72 -4.66
CA ARG A 492 -3.70 8.47 -3.25
C ARG A 492 -2.95 9.42 -2.31
N TRP A 493 -1.64 9.58 -2.48
CA TRP A 493 -0.82 10.51 -1.69
C TRP A 493 -1.29 11.96 -1.81
N TRP A 494 -1.64 12.40 -3.02
CA TRP A 494 -2.22 13.73 -3.26
C TRP A 494 -3.62 13.86 -2.68
N LEU A 495 -4.50 12.88 -2.89
CA LEU A 495 -5.85 12.88 -2.32
C LEU A 495 -5.82 12.95 -0.80
N ALA A 496 -4.97 12.15 -0.16
CA ALA A 496 -4.77 12.19 1.29
C ALA A 496 -4.31 13.57 1.76
N ARG A 497 -3.35 14.20 1.06
CA ARG A 497 -2.89 15.56 1.37
C ARG A 497 -3.94 16.62 1.12
N VAL A 498 -4.72 16.52 0.05
CA VAL A 498 -5.84 17.42 -0.24
C VAL A 498 -6.93 17.27 0.83
N GLN A 499 -7.20 16.06 1.30
CA GLN A 499 -8.16 15.81 2.36
C GLN A 499 -7.65 16.31 3.72
N GLN A 500 -6.38 16.06 4.05
CA GLN A 500 -5.72 16.64 5.22
C GLN A 500 -5.75 18.17 5.15
N PHE A 501 -5.47 18.76 3.99
CA PHE A 501 -5.56 20.18 3.74
C PHE A 501 -6.98 20.71 4.01
N LYS A 502 -8.02 20.04 3.49
CA LYS A 502 -9.41 20.38 3.81
C LYS A 502 -9.69 20.29 5.32
N MET A 503 -9.15 19.27 5.99
CA MET A 503 -9.30 19.10 7.44
C MET A 503 -8.70 20.27 8.22
N LEU A 504 -7.61 20.89 7.77
CA LEU A 504 -6.97 22.04 8.44
C LEU A 504 -7.94 23.21 8.69
N PHE A 505 -8.97 23.38 7.85
CA PHE A 505 -9.95 24.46 7.95
C PHE A 505 -11.20 24.08 8.78
N THR A 506 -11.30 22.84 9.25
CA THR A 506 -12.46 22.37 10.02
C THR A 506 -12.38 22.80 11.49
N ARG A 507 -13.55 22.92 12.13
CA ARG A 507 -13.64 23.19 13.57
C ARG A 507 -13.04 22.05 14.41
N SER A 508 -13.20 20.81 13.95
CA SER A 508 -12.65 19.61 14.60
C SER A 508 -11.12 19.64 14.64
N TYR A 509 -10.46 20.01 13.54
CA TYR A 509 -9.00 20.13 13.52
C TYR A 509 -8.49 21.22 14.47
N ARG A 510 -9.14 22.38 14.51
CA ARG A 510 -8.78 23.48 15.43
C ARG A 510 -8.88 23.07 16.90
N ALA A 511 -9.87 22.24 17.25
CA ALA A 511 -9.97 21.66 18.59
C ALA A 511 -8.83 20.66 18.87
N THR A 512 -8.39 19.91 17.85
CA THR A 512 -7.34 18.89 17.98
C THR A 512 -5.94 19.48 18.22
N ILE A 513 -5.63 20.63 17.61
CA ILE A 513 -4.34 21.33 17.78
C ILE A 513 -4.27 22.21 19.03
N PHE A 514 -5.39 22.39 19.74
CA PHE A 514 -5.41 23.16 20.98
C PHE A 514 -4.68 22.36 22.09
N PRO A 515 -3.76 22.97 22.85
CA PRO A 515 -2.96 22.21 23.81
C PRO A 515 -3.78 21.67 24.99
N ILE A 516 -3.70 20.36 25.21
CA ILE A 516 -4.32 19.67 26.35
C ILE A 516 -3.44 19.73 27.60
N GLN A 517 -2.12 19.90 27.41
CA GLN A 517 -1.13 19.98 28.48
C GLN A 517 -0.74 21.43 28.77
N GLU A 518 -0.77 21.81 30.04
CA GLU A 518 -0.41 23.14 30.54
C GLU A 518 1.02 23.56 30.14
N ARG A 519 1.95 22.59 30.16
CA ARG A 519 3.38 22.81 29.84
C ARG A 519 3.59 23.40 28.44
N THR A 520 2.70 23.12 27.49
CA THR A 520 2.81 23.61 26.12
C THR A 520 2.64 25.13 26.06
N PHE A 521 1.71 25.69 26.81
CA PHE A 521 1.49 27.15 26.88
C PHE A 521 2.70 27.85 27.49
N VAL A 522 3.21 27.31 28.61
CA VAL A 522 4.42 27.81 29.28
C VAL A 522 5.61 27.80 28.34
N ALA A 523 5.87 26.66 27.68
CA ALA A 523 7.01 26.51 26.78
C ALA A 523 6.96 27.46 25.58
N VAL A 524 5.80 27.60 24.92
CA VAL A 524 5.64 28.53 23.78
C VAL A 524 5.79 29.96 24.24
N GLY A 525 5.18 30.34 25.36
CA GLY A 525 5.30 31.68 25.94
C GLY A 525 6.76 32.02 26.28
N SER A 526 7.44 31.18 27.05
CA SER A 526 8.86 31.36 27.40
C SER A 526 9.77 31.42 26.17
N TYR A 527 9.53 30.56 25.17
CA TYR A 527 10.27 30.60 23.91
C TYR A 527 10.12 31.96 23.20
N THR A 528 8.90 32.48 23.09
CA THR A 528 8.65 33.74 22.38
C THR A 528 9.28 34.96 23.07
N ILE A 529 9.29 34.97 24.40
CA ILE A 529 9.97 36.01 25.20
C ILE A 529 11.48 35.95 24.92
N LEU A 530 12.09 34.78 25.08
CA LEU A 530 13.52 34.60 24.87
C LEU A 530 13.93 34.93 23.42
N HIS A 531 13.12 34.51 22.45
CA HIS A 531 13.31 34.79 21.03
C HIS A 531 13.32 36.29 20.74
N ALA A 532 12.35 37.03 21.28
CA ALA A 532 12.27 38.49 21.12
C ALA A 532 13.46 39.21 21.78
N ILE A 533 13.89 38.78 22.97
CA ILE A 533 15.06 39.34 23.67
C ILE A 533 16.33 39.14 22.84
N ILE A 534 16.58 37.92 22.37
CA ILE A 534 17.77 37.62 21.57
C ILE A 534 17.70 38.40 20.25
N ALA A 535 16.55 38.42 19.56
CA ALA A 535 16.39 39.15 18.31
C ALA A 535 16.67 40.66 18.46
N LEU A 536 16.28 41.26 19.59
CA LEU A 536 16.54 42.67 19.89
C LEU A 536 18.04 43.00 19.95
N CYS A 537 18.89 42.06 20.38
CA CYS A 537 20.34 42.25 20.42
C CYS A 537 21.00 42.35 19.02
N PHE A 538 20.32 41.91 17.96
CA PHE A 538 20.86 41.85 16.60
C PHE A 538 20.19 42.83 15.64
N ILE A 539 19.37 43.75 16.14
CA ILE A 539 18.74 44.78 15.31
C ILE A 539 19.72 45.91 14.99
N GLN A 540 19.58 46.51 13.81
CA GLN A 540 20.34 47.71 13.50
C GLN A 540 19.85 48.90 14.31
N ARG A 541 20.78 49.76 14.75
CA ARG A 541 20.49 50.97 15.56
C ARG A 541 19.41 51.86 14.93
N GLN A 542 19.37 51.97 13.61
CA GLN A 542 18.38 52.79 12.88
C GLN A 542 16.92 52.30 13.01
N TYR A 543 16.71 51.00 13.27
CA TYR A 543 15.38 50.41 13.40
C TYR A 543 14.98 50.13 14.85
N PHE A 544 15.88 50.36 15.81
CA PHE A 544 15.61 50.08 17.21
C PHE A 544 14.42 50.89 17.74
N LEU A 545 14.49 52.22 17.66
CA LEU A 545 13.47 53.10 18.24
C LEU A 545 12.09 52.99 17.57
N PRO A 546 11.98 52.94 16.22
CA PRO A 546 10.67 52.88 15.56
C PRO A 546 9.92 51.55 15.75
N TYR A 547 10.63 50.45 16.04
CA TYR A 547 10.04 49.11 16.09
C TYR A 547 10.11 48.44 17.48
N VAL A 548 10.62 49.11 18.51
CA VAL A 548 10.72 48.54 19.86
C VAL A 548 9.36 48.11 20.43
N TYR A 549 8.29 48.82 20.08
CA TYR A 549 6.91 48.50 20.49
C TYR A 549 6.44 47.13 19.96
N LEU A 550 6.91 46.71 18.79
CA LEU A 550 6.61 45.39 18.25
C LEU A 550 7.22 44.28 19.11
N TYR A 551 8.46 44.45 19.57
CA TYR A 551 9.12 43.50 20.47
C TYR A 551 8.41 43.44 21.83
N MET A 552 8.04 44.59 22.38
CA MET A 552 7.26 44.65 23.62
C MET A 552 5.91 43.96 23.49
N ALA A 553 5.21 44.13 22.36
CA ALA A 553 3.95 43.43 22.10
C ALA A 553 4.13 41.90 22.02
N VAL A 554 5.19 41.42 21.34
CA VAL A 554 5.50 39.99 21.25
C VAL A 554 5.87 39.40 22.62
N MET A 555 6.67 40.11 23.41
CA MET A 555 7.01 39.70 24.78
C MET A 555 5.77 39.70 25.70
N ALA A 556 4.92 40.72 25.62
CA ALA A 556 3.68 40.77 26.40
C ALA A 556 2.75 39.61 26.05
N LEU A 557 2.58 39.31 24.76
CA LEU A 557 1.76 38.18 24.30
C LEU A 557 2.37 36.83 24.74
N GLY A 558 3.69 36.70 24.70
CA GLY A 558 4.41 35.55 25.25
C GLY A 558 4.22 35.35 26.75
N THR A 559 4.25 36.43 27.53
CA THR A 559 4.02 36.42 28.98
C THR A 559 2.58 36.04 29.31
N ILE A 560 1.60 36.59 28.58
CA ILE A 560 0.18 36.21 28.72
C ILE A 560 0.01 34.71 28.46
N LEU A 561 0.67 34.18 27.40
CA LEU A 561 0.61 32.75 27.08
C LEU A 561 1.25 31.87 28.16
N ALA A 562 2.40 32.29 28.70
CA ALA A 562 3.10 31.55 29.74
C ALA A 562 2.33 31.50 31.06
N LEU A 563 1.60 32.57 31.39
CA LEU A 563 0.79 32.68 32.60
C LEU A 563 -0.62 32.10 32.43
N TYR A 564 -1.07 31.83 31.20
CA TYR A 564 -2.43 31.35 30.93
C TYR A 564 -2.83 30.11 31.74
N PRO A 565 -1.99 29.06 31.92
CA PRO A 565 -2.33 27.91 32.75
C PRO A 565 -2.52 28.24 34.24
N ALA A 566 -1.88 29.29 34.74
CA ALA A 566 -2.01 29.73 36.13
C ALA A 566 -3.25 30.61 36.36
N LEU A 567 -3.95 31.02 35.29
CA LEU A 567 -5.19 31.78 35.39
C LEU A 567 -6.38 30.83 35.63
N HIS A 568 -7.33 31.26 36.45
CA HIS A 568 -8.57 30.51 36.74
C HIS A 568 -9.44 30.23 35.49
N ALA A 569 -9.12 30.83 34.34
CA ALA A 569 -9.80 30.67 33.07
C ALA A 569 -9.27 29.50 32.19
N TYR A 570 -8.24 28.77 32.64
CA TYR A 570 -7.76 27.60 31.90
C TYR A 570 -8.74 26.42 32.03
N GLN A 571 -9.32 26.00 30.90
CA GLN A 571 -10.15 24.80 30.81
C GLN A 571 -9.44 23.74 29.96
N LYS A 572 -9.33 22.52 30.48
CA LYS A 572 -8.73 21.39 29.77
C LYS A 572 -9.55 21.08 28.52
N GLY A 573 -8.97 21.37 27.35
CA GLY A 573 -9.65 21.22 26.06
C GLY A 573 -10.17 22.51 25.44
N GLY A 574 -10.18 23.66 26.15
CA GLY A 574 -10.48 25.00 25.61
C GLY A 574 -11.92 25.25 25.16
N THR A 575 -12.26 26.53 24.94
CA THR A 575 -13.56 26.94 24.38
C THR A 575 -13.48 27.06 22.85
N PRO A 576 -14.62 27.03 22.11
CA PRO A 576 -14.62 27.22 20.66
C PRO A 576 -13.93 28.51 20.18
N PHE A 577 -14.01 29.57 20.99
CA PHE A 577 -13.30 30.82 20.75
C PHE A 577 -11.78 30.63 20.84
N LEU A 578 -11.29 29.96 21.89
CA LEU A 578 -9.87 29.66 22.08
C LEU A 578 -9.33 28.72 20.99
N HIS A 579 -10.13 27.77 20.51
CA HIS A 579 -9.77 26.93 19.35
C HIS A 579 -9.53 27.75 18.08
N ALA A 580 -10.27 28.84 17.88
CA ALA A 580 -10.08 29.74 16.74
C ALA A 580 -8.90 30.71 16.96
N LEU A 581 -8.70 31.17 18.20
CA LEU A 581 -7.66 32.14 18.55
C LEU A 581 -6.26 31.52 18.54
N TRP A 582 -6.10 30.28 19.02
CA TRP A 582 -4.80 29.63 19.18
C TRP A 582 -3.95 29.60 17.89
N PRO A 583 -4.47 29.17 16.72
CA PRO A 583 -3.71 29.20 15.47
C PRO A 583 -3.32 30.62 15.02
N MET A 584 -4.14 31.63 15.33
CA MET A 584 -3.83 33.04 15.02
C MET A 584 -2.68 33.54 15.88
N VAL A 585 -2.67 33.18 17.17
CA VAL A 585 -1.56 33.52 18.09
C VAL A 585 -0.26 32.87 17.61
N LEU A 586 -0.28 31.57 17.26
CA LEU A 586 0.90 30.91 16.71
C LEU A 586 1.36 31.53 15.38
N PHE A 587 0.41 31.93 14.52
CA PHE A 587 0.73 32.60 13.25
C PHE A 587 1.50 33.90 13.47
N VAL A 588 1.05 34.73 14.42
CA VAL A 588 1.72 35.98 14.77
C VAL A 588 3.09 35.72 15.40
N LEU A 589 3.15 34.84 16.41
CA LEU A 589 4.34 34.63 17.23
C LEU A 589 5.44 33.82 16.53
N LEU A 590 5.09 32.85 15.68
CA LEU A 590 6.05 31.93 15.07
C LEU A 590 6.37 32.26 13.61
N PHE A 591 5.57 33.09 12.95
CA PHE A 591 5.83 33.49 11.56
C PHE A 591 5.95 35.00 11.40
N ILE A 592 4.90 35.79 11.68
CA ILE A 592 4.92 37.23 11.39
C ILE A 592 6.04 37.95 12.18
N ALA A 593 6.11 37.75 13.49
CA ALA A 593 7.11 38.40 14.33
C ALA A 593 8.55 37.94 13.99
N PRO A 594 8.87 36.64 13.91
CA PRO A 594 10.22 36.19 13.54
C PRO A 594 10.67 36.65 12.14
N LEU A 595 9.76 36.69 11.16
CA LEU A 595 10.09 37.15 9.80
C LEU A 595 10.34 38.68 9.79
N GLN A 596 9.59 39.42 10.61
CA GLN A 596 9.82 40.85 10.80
C GLN A 596 11.13 41.11 11.57
N PHE A 597 11.45 40.33 12.59
CA PHE A 597 12.73 40.43 13.29
C PHE A 597 13.90 40.13 12.34
N ALA A 598 13.78 39.10 11.51
CA ALA A 598 14.80 38.77 10.51
C ALA A 598 15.07 39.96 9.58
N LYS A 599 14.01 40.63 9.12
CA LYS A 599 14.13 41.84 8.28
C LYS A 599 14.78 43.02 9.00
N LEU A 600 14.36 43.31 10.24
CA LEU A 600 14.91 44.41 11.04
C LEU A 600 16.39 44.16 11.44
N GLY A 601 16.77 42.89 11.58
CA GLY A 601 18.14 42.43 11.78
C GLY A 601 18.94 42.22 10.49
N HIS A 602 18.43 42.67 9.32
CA HIS A 602 19.05 42.50 8.00
C HIS A 602 19.46 41.05 7.66
N TYR A 603 18.66 40.10 8.12
CA TYR A 603 18.89 38.66 7.96
C TYR A 603 20.25 38.22 8.51
N SER A 604 20.66 38.79 9.66
CA SER A 604 21.81 38.28 10.39
C SER A 604 21.61 36.80 10.76
N PRO A 605 22.70 36.02 10.88
CA PRO A 605 22.63 34.57 11.06
C PRO A 605 21.81 34.16 12.26
N MET A 606 21.96 34.90 13.36
CA MET A 606 21.27 34.61 14.61
C MET A 606 19.76 34.78 14.45
N VAL A 607 19.31 35.85 13.79
CA VAL A 607 17.88 36.09 13.61
C VAL A 607 17.28 35.16 12.55
N CYS A 608 18.06 34.75 11.55
CA CYS A 608 17.68 33.67 10.65
C CYS A 608 17.55 32.33 11.40
N ALA A 609 18.53 31.94 12.21
CA ALA A 609 18.48 30.74 13.04
C ALA A 609 17.23 30.72 13.94
N LEU A 610 16.90 31.86 14.55
CA LEU A 610 15.70 32.07 15.33
C LEU A 610 14.41 31.95 14.50
N LEU A 611 14.37 32.48 13.27
CA LEU A 611 13.24 32.28 12.36
C LEU A 611 13.04 30.80 12.03
N ILE A 612 14.13 30.07 11.78
CA ILE A 612 14.11 28.64 11.45
C ILE A 612 13.68 27.81 12.65
N ALA A 613 14.12 28.16 13.86
CA ALA A 613 13.64 27.56 15.09
C ALA A 613 12.13 27.76 15.27
N SER A 614 11.60 28.94 14.93
CA SER A 614 10.16 29.22 15.01
C SER A 614 9.36 28.43 13.98
N ILE A 615 9.85 28.32 12.74
CA ILE A 615 9.25 27.44 11.73
C ILE A 615 9.28 26.00 12.21
N SER A 616 10.40 25.52 12.75
CA SER A 616 10.52 24.15 13.27
C SER A 616 9.55 23.87 14.41
N LEU A 617 9.43 24.80 15.37
CA LEU A 617 8.49 24.72 16.49
C LEU A 617 7.03 24.69 16.01
N SER A 618 6.68 25.48 14.98
CA SER A 618 5.32 25.50 14.43
C SER A 618 4.91 24.15 13.82
N ILE A 619 5.86 23.39 13.26
CA ILE A 619 5.59 22.07 12.71
C ILE A 619 5.23 21.08 13.84
N VAL A 620 5.81 21.24 15.03
CA VAL A 620 5.48 20.44 16.23
C VAL A 620 4.04 20.71 16.68
N LEU A 621 3.66 21.99 16.74
CA LEU A 621 2.44 22.45 17.39
C LEU A 621 1.20 22.34 16.50
N VAL A 622 1.38 22.31 15.17
CA VAL A 622 0.27 22.25 14.20
C VAL A 622 0.43 21.00 13.34
N SER A 623 1.12 21.12 12.21
CA SER A 623 1.45 20.06 11.25
C SER A 623 2.43 20.65 10.23
N VAL A 624 3.08 19.81 9.42
CA VAL A 624 3.98 20.30 8.34
C VAL A 624 3.18 21.08 7.32
N GLU A 625 2.00 20.57 6.99
CA GLU A 625 1.07 21.10 6.01
C GLU A 625 0.50 22.45 6.49
N GLY A 626 0.02 22.51 7.74
CA GLY A 626 -0.46 23.74 8.35
C GLY A 626 0.63 24.81 8.49
N SER A 627 1.81 24.43 8.98
CA SER A 627 2.97 25.31 9.09
C SER A 627 3.40 25.88 7.73
N SER A 628 3.38 25.07 6.67
CA SER A 628 3.73 25.51 5.31
C SER A 628 2.77 26.58 4.77
N ILE A 629 1.45 26.42 5.02
CA ILE A 629 0.43 27.40 4.61
C ILE A 629 0.61 28.69 5.40
N LEU A 630 0.77 28.58 6.73
CA LEU A 630 1.02 29.73 7.58
C LEU A 630 2.28 30.46 7.12
N LEU A 631 3.38 29.76 6.81
CA LEU A 631 4.56 30.39 6.26
C LEU A 631 4.28 31.14 4.95
N LEU A 632 3.53 30.54 4.02
CA LEU A 632 3.19 31.17 2.74
C LEU A 632 2.29 32.40 2.92
N CYS A 633 1.28 32.32 3.79
CA CYS A 633 0.45 33.46 4.18
C CYS A 633 1.28 34.56 4.86
N ALA A 634 2.20 34.20 5.76
CA ALA A 634 3.10 35.13 6.41
C ALA A 634 4.00 35.82 5.39
N LEU A 635 4.56 35.09 4.42
CA LEU A 635 5.38 35.66 3.35
C LEU A 635 4.59 36.63 2.45
N LEU A 636 3.32 36.35 2.19
CA LEU A 636 2.43 37.26 1.44
C LEU A 636 2.12 38.53 2.24
N ILE A 637 1.69 38.39 3.49
CA ILE A 637 1.37 39.51 4.40
C ILE A 637 2.62 40.35 4.67
N HIS A 638 3.78 39.71 4.82
CA HIS A 638 5.03 40.38 5.11
C HIS A 638 5.46 41.38 4.03
N ARG A 639 5.06 41.18 2.77
CA ARG A 639 5.30 42.17 1.69
C ARG A 639 4.63 43.52 1.98
N LEU A 640 3.58 43.53 2.80
CA LEU A 640 2.78 44.69 3.15
C LEU A 640 3.24 45.37 4.46
N LEU A 641 4.19 44.78 5.20
CA LEU A 641 4.64 45.31 6.48
C LEU A 641 5.90 46.21 6.32
N PRO A 642 5.89 47.45 6.83
CA PRO A 642 7.05 48.33 6.77
C PRO A 642 8.20 47.81 7.66
N PRO A 643 9.48 48.07 7.31
CA PRO A 643 9.94 48.87 6.16
C PRO A 643 9.69 48.15 4.83
N TYR A 644 9.25 48.81 3.75
CA TYR A 644 8.99 48.11 2.49
C TYR A 644 10.31 47.71 1.83
N VAL A 645 10.68 46.45 1.97
CA VAL A 645 11.88 45.91 1.34
C VAL A 645 11.51 44.68 0.55
N ASN A 646 11.83 44.68 -0.74
CA ASN A 646 11.50 43.58 -1.63
C ASN A 646 12.21 42.31 -1.14
N PHE A 647 11.45 41.30 -0.68
CA PHE A 647 12.03 40.08 -0.09
C PHE A 647 13.04 39.41 -1.03
N VAL A 648 12.79 39.43 -2.35
CA VAL A 648 13.70 38.86 -3.35
C VAL A 648 14.99 39.67 -3.42
N ASP A 649 14.92 41.00 -3.50
CA ASP A 649 16.11 41.86 -3.56
C ASP A 649 16.86 41.92 -2.24
N LEU A 650 16.18 41.70 -1.10
CA LEU A 650 16.79 41.66 0.23
C LEU A 650 17.30 40.27 0.60
N PHE A 651 16.70 39.19 0.11
CA PHE A 651 17.23 37.83 0.24
C PHE A 651 18.49 37.70 -0.60
N TRP A 652 18.44 38.09 -1.87
CA TRP A 652 19.63 38.14 -2.74
C TRP A 652 20.61 39.24 -2.32
N GLY A 653 20.13 40.38 -1.81
CA GLY A 653 20.94 41.48 -1.29
C GLY A 653 21.61 41.16 0.04
N SER A 654 20.92 40.46 0.94
CA SER A 654 21.50 39.86 2.15
C SER A 654 22.51 38.80 1.75
N LEU A 655 22.21 37.89 0.81
CA LEU A 655 23.19 36.94 0.27
C LEU A 655 24.43 37.63 -0.35
N LYS A 656 24.28 38.83 -0.90
CA LYS A 656 25.40 39.65 -1.41
C LYS A 656 26.31 40.21 -0.30
N HIS A 657 25.78 40.43 0.90
CA HIS A 657 26.49 41.08 2.02
C HIS A 657 26.74 40.15 3.21
N ALA A 658 26.05 39.01 3.28
CA ALA A 658 26.23 37.96 4.27
C ALA A 658 27.54 37.26 4.00
N SER A 659 28.31 37.01 5.06
CA SER A 659 29.51 36.18 4.88
C SER A 659 29.10 34.75 4.53
N VAL A 660 29.93 34.03 3.78
CA VAL A 660 29.64 32.62 3.47
C VAL A 660 29.53 31.77 4.73
N ILE A 661 30.29 32.10 5.77
CA ILE A 661 30.19 31.43 7.07
C ILE A 661 28.79 31.58 7.67
N GLU A 662 28.22 32.76 7.57
CA GLU A 662 26.90 33.09 8.09
C GLU A 662 25.79 32.35 7.34
N LEU A 663 25.85 32.33 6.01
CA LEU A 663 24.94 31.55 5.18
C LEU A 663 25.09 30.05 5.47
N MET A 664 26.30 29.59 5.74
CA MET A 664 26.59 28.18 6.01
C MET A 664 26.22 27.70 7.40
N LEU A 665 26.49 28.48 8.45
CA LEU A 665 26.03 28.16 9.80
C LEU A 665 24.50 28.14 9.82
N THR A 666 23.87 29.09 9.12
CA THR A 666 22.42 29.13 8.98
C THR A 666 21.92 27.91 8.24
N THR A 667 22.44 27.58 7.05
CA THR A 667 22.00 26.40 6.27
C THR A 667 22.33 25.08 6.95
N ALA A 668 23.46 24.94 7.65
CA ALA A 668 23.80 23.75 8.42
C ALA A 668 22.89 23.58 9.64
N LEU A 669 22.67 24.66 10.40
CA LEU A 669 21.75 24.64 11.54
C LEU A 669 20.32 24.34 11.09
N VAL A 670 19.87 24.92 9.96
CA VAL A 670 18.59 24.59 9.30
C VAL A 670 18.53 23.14 8.92
N SER A 671 19.55 22.63 8.25
CA SER A 671 19.56 21.26 7.76
C SER A 671 19.52 20.29 8.94
N ILE A 672 20.30 20.55 10.00
CA ILE A 672 20.34 19.73 11.22
C ILE A 672 19.00 19.81 11.98
N THR A 673 18.43 21.00 12.16
CA THR A 673 17.13 21.16 12.84
C THR A 673 15.99 20.54 12.02
N LEU A 674 15.94 20.76 10.71
CA LEU A 674 14.94 20.18 9.82
C LEU A 674 15.07 18.65 9.77
N VAL A 675 16.28 18.10 9.65
CA VAL A 675 16.51 16.65 9.63
C VAL A 675 16.20 16.03 10.98
N GLY A 676 16.70 16.63 12.07
CA GLY A 676 16.42 16.16 13.42
C GLY A 676 14.92 16.16 13.72
N PHE A 677 14.22 17.19 13.26
CA PHE A 677 12.77 17.30 13.41
C PHE A 677 12.01 16.31 12.51
N LEU A 678 12.35 16.20 11.23
CA LEU A 678 11.73 15.23 10.32
C LEU A 678 11.99 13.78 10.77
N LEU A 679 13.18 13.52 11.30
CA LEU A 679 13.53 12.23 11.90
C LEU A 679 12.73 11.98 13.17
N TYR A 680 12.64 12.94 14.08
CA TYR A 680 11.82 12.84 15.29
C TYR A 680 10.34 12.59 14.93
N LYS A 681 9.79 13.36 13.99
CA LYS A 681 8.42 13.18 13.48
C LYS A 681 8.25 11.79 12.88
N TYR A 682 9.16 11.34 12.01
CA TYR A 682 9.13 10.01 11.41
C TYR A 682 9.18 8.91 12.47
N LEU A 683 10.09 9.01 13.45
CA LEU A 683 10.24 8.03 14.53
C LEU A 683 9.00 8.02 15.43
N ARG A 684 8.44 9.19 15.75
CA ARG A 684 7.21 9.31 16.55
C ARG A 684 6.02 8.73 15.81
N GLU A 685 5.78 9.11 14.56
CA GLU A 685 4.69 8.57 13.73
C GLU A 685 4.82 7.05 13.58
N LYS A 686 6.04 6.55 13.34
CA LYS A 686 6.31 5.12 13.27
C LYS A 686 6.05 4.41 14.60
N ALA A 687 6.41 5.01 15.73
CA ALA A 687 6.15 4.45 17.06
C ALA A 687 4.65 4.43 17.37
N THR A 688 3.92 5.51 17.06
CA THR A 688 2.47 5.59 17.23
C THR A 688 1.75 4.60 16.32
N ALA A 689 2.15 4.48 15.05
CA ALA A 689 1.62 3.48 14.14
C ALA A 689 1.84 2.07 14.71
N LYS A 690 3.06 1.76 15.21
CA LYS A 690 3.37 0.49 15.87
C LYS A 690 2.48 0.20 17.08
N LEU A 691 2.14 1.21 17.88
CA LEU A 691 1.21 1.05 19.00
C LEU A 691 -0.22 0.75 18.51
N ASN A 692 -0.72 1.52 17.54
CA ASN A 692 -2.05 1.30 16.95
C ASN A 692 -2.15 -0.08 16.29
N ILE A 693 -1.08 -0.56 15.65
CA ILE A 693 -0.96 -1.93 15.13
C ILE A 693 -1.18 -2.95 16.22
N ILE A 694 -0.44 -2.82 17.32
CA ILE A 694 -0.50 -3.78 18.43
C ILE A 694 -1.91 -3.80 19.02
N GLU A 695 -2.54 -2.62 19.16
CA GLU A 695 -3.92 -2.49 19.64
C GLU A 695 -4.94 -3.14 18.69
N LEU A 696 -4.86 -2.84 17.39
CA LEU A 696 -5.78 -3.38 16.38
C LEU A 696 -5.62 -4.90 16.25
N THR A 697 -4.38 -5.39 16.15
CA THR A 697 -4.06 -6.83 16.06
C THR A 697 -4.60 -7.57 17.28
N ARG A 698 -4.35 -7.04 18.48
CA ARG A 698 -4.85 -7.63 19.72
C ARG A 698 -6.38 -7.64 19.78
N THR A 699 -7.03 -6.60 19.29
CA THR A 699 -8.51 -6.53 19.22
C THR A 699 -9.06 -7.60 18.28
N TYR A 700 -8.44 -7.81 17.12
CA TYR A 700 -8.83 -8.88 16.19
C TYR A 700 -8.56 -10.28 16.74
N GLU A 701 -7.37 -10.54 17.31
CA GLU A 701 -7.06 -11.83 17.95
C GLU A 701 -8.02 -12.14 19.11
N GLN A 702 -8.34 -11.13 19.93
CA GLN A 702 -9.33 -11.26 20.99
C GLN A 702 -10.72 -11.55 20.43
N ARG A 703 -11.13 -10.89 19.35
CA ARG A 703 -12.42 -11.15 18.71
C ARG A 703 -12.47 -12.56 18.11
N ILE A 704 -11.43 -12.99 17.40
CA ILE A 704 -11.32 -14.33 16.81
C ILE A 704 -11.37 -15.40 17.89
N SER A 705 -10.61 -15.23 18.97
CA SER A 705 -10.62 -16.18 20.09
C SER A 705 -11.97 -16.19 20.82
N LEU A 706 -12.61 -15.03 21.02
CA LEU A 706 -13.96 -14.96 21.57
C LEU A 706 -14.96 -15.70 20.67
N GLU A 707 -15.01 -15.39 19.37
CA GLU A 707 -15.95 -16.01 18.43
C GLU A 707 -15.71 -17.52 18.31
N ALA A 708 -14.46 -17.98 18.33
CA ALA A 708 -14.13 -19.40 18.40
C ALA A 708 -14.66 -20.05 19.69
N ILE A 709 -14.42 -19.46 20.87
CA ILE A 709 -14.93 -19.95 22.16
C ILE A 709 -16.46 -19.92 22.21
N TYR A 710 -17.08 -18.83 21.73
CA TYR A 710 -18.53 -18.70 21.64
C TYR A 710 -19.14 -19.75 20.71
N SER A 711 -18.53 -20.01 19.56
CA SER A 711 -18.99 -21.05 18.63
C SER A 711 -18.89 -22.44 19.27
N GLN A 712 -17.78 -22.75 19.95
CA GLN A 712 -17.58 -24.02 20.63
C GLN A 712 -18.56 -24.22 21.79
N ALA A 713 -18.81 -23.15 22.56
CA ALA A 713 -19.79 -23.15 23.65
C ALA A 713 -21.25 -23.24 23.14
N HIS A 714 -21.57 -22.66 21.98
CA HIS A 714 -22.89 -22.75 21.35
C HIS A 714 -23.15 -24.16 20.80
N TRP A 715 -22.15 -24.78 20.18
CA TRP A 715 -22.18 -26.18 19.77
C TRP A 715 -22.41 -27.13 20.94
N ALA A 716 -21.79 -26.86 22.09
CA ALA A 716 -22.06 -27.60 23.33
C ALA A 716 -23.45 -27.34 23.93
N ARG A 717 -24.14 -26.27 23.49
CA ARG A 717 -25.49 -25.85 23.92
C ARG A 717 -26.60 -26.20 22.94
N LEU A 718 -26.30 -26.78 21.76
CA LEU A 718 -27.31 -27.45 20.95
C LEU A 718 -27.99 -28.48 21.86
N ASP A 719 -29.23 -28.17 22.24
CA ASP A 719 -29.97 -28.71 23.39
C ASP A 719 -29.87 -30.25 23.48
N ALA A 720 -28.82 -30.73 24.15
CA ALA A 720 -28.54 -32.16 24.33
C ALA A 720 -29.68 -32.84 25.11
N THR A 721 -30.41 -32.06 25.90
CA THR A 721 -31.59 -32.48 26.64
C THR A 721 -32.82 -32.65 25.75
N ALA A 722 -33.15 -31.73 24.85
CA ALA A 722 -34.29 -31.89 23.93
C ALA A 722 -34.03 -32.95 22.85
N GLY A 723 -32.84 -32.95 22.24
CA GLY A 723 -32.44 -33.98 21.27
C GLY A 723 -32.32 -35.37 21.91
N GLY A 724 -31.76 -35.43 23.13
CA GLY A 724 -31.67 -36.66 23.92
C GLY A 724 -33.02 -37.17 24.41
N ASN A 725 -33.95 -36.29 24.80
CA ASN A 725 -35.31 -36.67 25.18
C ASN A 725 -36.11 -37.19 23.98
N LEU A 726 -35.99 -36.57 22.80
CA LEU A 726 -36.64 -37.04 21.59
C LEU A 726 -36.08 -38.40 21.14
N LEU A 727 -34.76 -38.58 21.17
CA LEU A 727 -34.13 -39.88 20.88
C LEU A 727 -34.56 -40.96 21.88
N ARG A 728 -34.69 -40.59 23.17
CA ARG A 728 -35.20 -41.48 24.22
C ARG A 728 -36.66 -41.84 24.00
N GLU A 729 -37.52 -40.87 23.69
CA GLU A 729 -38.94 -41.09 23.39
C GLU A 729 -39.13 -41.94 22.11
N MET A 730 -38.32 -41.69 21.07
CA MET A 730 -38.27 -42.53 19.88
C MET A 730 -37.85 -43.96 20.21
N GLY A 731 -36.85 -44.13 21.09
CA GLY A 731 -36.42 -45.44 21.60
C GLY A 731 -37.49 -46.16 22.44
N ASP A 732 -38.13 -45.45 23.36
CA ASP A 732 -39.18 -45.96 24.24
C ASP A 732 -40.42 -46.37 23.42
N ASN A 733 -40.82 -45.56 22.43
CA ASN A 733 -41.90 -45.89 21.50
C ASN A 733 -41.55 -47.08 20.61
N LEU A 734 -40.31 -47.17 20.12
CA LEU A 734 -39.86 -48.35 19.37
C LEU A 734 -39.97 -49.62 20.23
N GLN A 735 -39.52 -49.56 21.48
CA GLN A 735 -39.60 -50.68 22.42
C GLN A 735 -41.05 -51.08 22.72
N LYS A 736 -41.95 -50.11 22.92
CA LYS A 736 -43.39 -50.35 23.14
C LYS A 736 -44.07 -50.95 21.91
N THR A 737 -43.71 -50.53 20.71
CA THR A 737 -44.32 -51.02 19.45
C THR A 737 -43.77 -52.39 19.05
N LEU A 738 -42.47 -52.64 19.21
CA LEU A 738 -41.84 -53.91 18.85
C LEU A 738 -42.17 -55.05 19.82
N SER A 739 -42.37 -54.76 21.11
CA SER A 739 -42.61 -55.81 22.12
C SER A 739 -43.86 -56.70 21.89
N PRO A 740 -45.03 -56.18 21.45
CA PRO A 740 -46.16 -57.02 21.04
C PRO A 740 -46.04 -57.59 19.63
N ILE A 741 -45.44 -56.85 18.68
CA ILE A 741 -45.27 -57.30 17.28
C ILE A 741 -44.31 -58.50 17.21
N ALA A 742 -43.22 -58.45 17.98
CA ALA A 742 -42.23 -59.53 18.01
C ALA A 742 -42.76 -60.85 18.58
N ARG A 743 -43.85 -60.81 19.36
CA ARG A 743 -44.53 -62.02 19.87
C ARG A 743 -45.51 -62.63 18.87
N ASN A 744 -46.08 -61.82 17.97
CA ASN A 744 -47.21 -62.23 17.14
C ASN A 744 -46.88 -62.38 15.64
N ASP A 745 -45.91 -61.61 15.10
CA ASP A 745 -45.52 -61.67 13.69
C ASP A 745 -44.07 -61.16 13.46
N PRO A 746 -43.07 -62.06 13.43
CA PRO A 746 -41.65 -61.69 13.35
C PRO A 746 -41.25 -60.92 12.09
N HIS A 747 -41.94 -61.12 10.96
CA HIS A 747 -41.59 -60.48 9.70
C HIS A 747 -41.94 -58.98 9.65
N LYS A 748 -42.87 -58.53 10.50
CA LYS A 748 -43.26 -57.12 10.60
C LYS A 748 -42.23 -56.27 11.38
N ILE A 749 -41.34 -56.91 12.14
CA ILE A 749 -40.26 -56.24 12.89
C ILE A 749 -39.30 -55.51 11.95
N GLU A 750 -38.90 -56.14 10.83
CA GLU A 750 -37.96 -55.54 9.88
C GLU A 750 -38.51 -54.24 9.27
N SER A 751 -39.80 -54.20 8.94
CA SER A 751 -40.44 -52.98 8.42
C SER A 751 -40.49 -51.85 9.45
N GLU A 752 -40.71 -52.16 10.72
CA GLU A 752 -40.73 -51.16 11.80
C GLU A 752 -39.32 -50.63 12.12
N VAL A 753 -38.30 -51.51 12.09
CA VAL A 753 -36.89 -51.12 12.25
C VAL A 753 -36.43 -50.25 11.06
N ALA A 754 -36.84 -50.57 9.84
CA ALA A 754 -36.55 -49.75 8.67
C ALA A 754 -37.20 -48.36 8.76
N LEU A 755 -38.45 -48.29 9.23
CA LEU A 755 -39.16 -47.03 9.49
C LEU A 755 -38.45 -46.20 10.58
N PHE A 756 -37.96 -46.85 11.64
CA PHE A 756 -37.18 -46.21 12.70
C PHE A 756 -35.85 -45.65 12.19
N ASN A 757 -35.08 -46.43 11.43
CA ASN A 757 -33.83 -45.98 10.82
C ASN A 757 -34.05 -44.78 9.90
N LYS A 758 -35.16 -44.76 9.14
CA LYS A 758 -35.56 -43.61 8.32
C LYS A 758 -35.84 -42.37 9.17
N LYS A 759 -36.49 -42.50 10.33
CA LYS A 759 -36.70 -41.39 11.27
C LYS A 759 -35.39 -40.91 11.91
N LEU A 760 -34.49 -41.83 12.27
CA LEU A 760 -33.16 -41.51 12.83
C LEU A 760 -32.29 -40.76 11.81
N GLN A 761 -32.31 -41.20 10.55
CA GLN A 761 -31.61 -40.52 9.46
C GLN A 761 -32.14 -39.10 9.26
N LYS A 762 -33.47 -38.92 9.21
CA LYS A 762 -34.08 -37.58 9.15
C LYS A 762 -33.70 -36.69 10.34
N PHE A 763 -33.65 -37.26 11.55
CA PHE A 763 -33.19 -36.54 12.73
C PHE A 763 -31.73 -36.10 12.62
N SER A 764 -30.84 -36.99 12.14
CA SER A 764 -29.44 -36.66 11.85
C SER A 764 -29.32 -35.54 10.81
N ASP A 765 -30.10 -35.61 9.74
CA ASP A 765 -30.11 -34.58 8.69
C ASP A 765 -30.60 -33.23 9.24
N CYS A 766 -31.60 -33.22 10.12
CA CYS A 766 -32.05 -32.01 10.81
C CYS A 766 -30.99 -31.42 11.74
N LEU A 767 -30.22 -32.27 12.45
CA LEU A 767 -29.10 -31.80 13.28
C LEU A 767 -27.98 -31.20 12.43
N LEU A 768 -27.65 -31.84 11.32
CA LEU A 768 -26.65 -31.35 10.36
C LEU A 768 -27.09 -30.01 9.75
N TRP A 769 -28.35 -29.87 9.37
CA TRP A 769 -28.93 -28.64 8.86
C TRP A 769 -28.88 -27.51 9.90
N ARG A 770 -29.24 -27.80 11.16
CA ARG A 770 -29.19 -26.80 12.25
C ARG A 770 -27.75 -26.35 12.54
N ALA A 771 -26.82 -27.29 12.53
CA ALA A 771 -25.39 -27.02 12.64
C ALA A 771 -24.87 -26.10 11.50
N GLN A 772 -25.35 -26.30 10.28
CA GLN A 772 -25.05 -25.43 9.14
C GLN A 772 -25.65 -24.03 9.34
N GLU A 773 -26.86 -23.94 9.86
CA GLU A 773 -27.56 -22.67 10.08
C GLU A 773 -26.89 -21.80 11.15
N GLU A 774 -26.51 -22.39 12.30
CA GLU A 774 -25.83 -21.68 13.40
C GLU A 774 -24.44 -21.18 13.01
N ARG A 775 -23.77 -21.82 12.05
CA ARG A 775 -22.45 -21.40 11.55
C ARG A 775 -22.53 -20.44 10.36
N SER A 776 -23.68 -20.33 9.72
CA SER A 776 -23.84 -19.44 8.57
C SER A 776 -23.86 -17.97 9.02
N LEU A 777 -23.02 -17.12 8.43
CA LEU A 777 -23.07 -15.69 8.67
C LEU A 777 -24.40 -15.14 8.12
N LYS A 778 -25.31 -14.73 9.00
CA LYS A 778 -26.62 -14.17 8.65
C LYS A 778 -26.53 -12.64 8.52
N LEU A 779 -27.07 -12.09 7.43
CA LEU A 779 -27.07 -10.65 7.19
C LEU A 779 -28.36 -9.99 7.70
N ASN A 780 -28.21 -8.87 8.37
CA ASN A 780 -29.34 -8.01 8.69
C ASN A 780 -29.71 -7.16 7.46
N LYS A 781 -30.96 -7.25 6.98
CA LYS A 781 -31.46 -6.46 5.85
C LYS A 781 -31.31 -4.95 6.06
N LYS A 782 -31.35 -4.47 7.31
CA LYS A 782 -31.14 -3.05 7.67
C LYS A 782 -29.66 -2.62 7.57
N ALA A 783 -28.73 -3.57 7.62
CA ALA A 783 -27.30 -3.31 7.51
C ALA A 783 -26.81 -3.17 6.06
N ILE A 784 -27.55 -3.69 5.07
CA ILE A 784 -27.20 -3.49 3.66
C ILE A 784 -27.49 -2.05 3.23
N GLN A 785 -26.42 -1.34 2.81
CA GLN A 785 -26.47 0.03 2.35
C GLN A 785 -25.63 0.20 1.08
N PRO A 786 -25.99 1.13 0.17
CA PRO A 786 -25.14 1.46 -0.96
C PRO A 786 -23.83 2.09 -0.46
N ILE A 787 -22.70 1.53 -0.86
CA ILE A 787 -21.38 2.02 -0.44
C ILE A 787 -20.46 2.34 -1.63
N PRO A 788 -19.67 3.42 -1.54
CA PRO A 788 -18.73 3.81 -2.59
C PRO A 788 -17.50 2.89 -2.61
N LEU A 789 -17.36 2.08 -3.65
CA LEU A 789 -16.31 1.05 -3.79
C LEU A 789 -14.89 1.60 -3.67
N GLU A 790 -14.56 2.64 -4.46
CA GLU A 790 -13.19 3.17 -4.50
C GLU A 790 -12.80 3.76 -3.13
N LEU A 791 -13.72 4.45 -2.45
CA LEU A 791 -13.46 5.01 -1.12
C LEU A 791 -13.21 3.92 -0.07
N THR A 792 -14.03 2.86 -0.07
CA THR A 792 -13.88 1.74 0.86
C THR A 792 -12.56 0.98 0.64
N ILE A 793 -12.19 0.70 -0.61
CA ILE A 793 -10.91 0.06 -0.94
C ILE A 793 -9.73 0.93 -0.50
N LEU A 794 -9.82 2.25 -0.69
CA LEU A 794 -8.78 3.19 -0.25
C LEU A 794 -8.65 3.23 1.27
N LYS A 795 -9.77 3.23 1.99
CA LYS A 795 -9.81 3.18 3.46
C LYS A 795 -9.12 1.91 3.98
N VAL A 796 -9.46 0.75 3.44
CA VAL A 796 -8.86 -0.54 3.85
C VAL A 796 -7.37 -0.60 3.50
N ASN A 797 -6.99 -0.14 2.30
CA ASN A 797 -5.57 -0.06 1.93
C ASN A 797 -4.78 0.85 2.89
N GLN A 798 -5.37 1.97 3.34
CA GLN A 798 -4.73 2.82 4.33
C GLN A 798 -4.61 2.13 5.69
N GLN A 799 -5.63 1.40 6.15
CA GLN A 799 -5.57 0.62 7.39
C GLN A 799 -4.42 -0.40 7.36
N ILE A 800 -4.20 -1.11 6.24
CA ILE A 800 -3.08 -2.06 6.11
C ILE A 800 -1.72 -1.35 6.05
N LEU A 801 -1.64 -0.17 5.42
CA LEU A 801 -0.40 0.60 5.43
C LEU A 801 -0.08 1.15 6.83
N ASP A 802 -1.10 1.58 7.56
CA ASP A 802 -1.00 1.96 8.97
C ASP A 802 -0.60 0.76 9.82
N LEU A 803 -0.88 -0.48 9.35
CA LEU A 803 -0.39 -1.71 9.97
C LEU A 803 1.13 -1.93 9.83
N GLY A 804 1.85 -1.05 9.14
CA GLY A 804 3.30 -1.12 8.96
C GLY A 804 3.73 -2.21 7.96
N GLU A 805 2.76 -2.88 7.34
CA GLU A 805 2.99 -3.88 6.32
C GLU A 805 3.25 -3.19 4.97
N PRO A 806 4.31 -3.55 4.25
CA PRO A 806 4.64 -2.93 2.97
C PRO A 806 3.69 -3.41 1.84
N LEU A 807 2.37 -3.16 1.92
CA LEU A 807 1.43 -3.53 0.86
C LEU A 807 1.48 -2.55 -0.33
N ALA A 808 1.65 -3.06 -1.54
CA ALA A 808 1.50 -2.31 -2.78
C ALA A 808 0.23 -2.74 -3.55
N LEU A 809 -0.90 -2.06 -3.30
CA LEU A 809 -2.18 -2.37 -3.95
C LEU A 809 -2.31 -1.72 -5.34
N LEU A 810 -2.30 -2.55 -6.39
CA LEU A 810 -2.68 -2.18 -7.76
C LEU A 810 -4.18 -2.45 -8.00
N LEU A 811 -4.99 -1.38 -8.04
CA LEU A 811 -6.43 -1.49 -8.31
C LEU A 811 -6.70 -1.40 -9.81
N ARG A 812 -7.34 -2.40 -10.42
CA ARG A 812 -7.77 -2.40 -11.82
C ARG A 812 -9.30 -2.37 -11.89
N LYS A 813 -9.87 -1.33 -12.49
CA LYS A 813 -11.32 -1.19 -12.65
C LYS A 813 -11.72 -1.45 -14.10
N GLN A 814 -12.41 -2.56 -14.36
CA GLN A 814 -12.96 -2.95 -15.67
C GLN A 814 -14.50 -2.82 -15.68
N THR A 815 -15.01 -1.80 -14.99
CA THR A 815 -16.44 -1.59 -14.77
C THR A 815 -16.70 -0.13 -14.45
N ASP A 816 -17.89 0.37 -14.82
CA ASP A 816 -18.33 1.73 -14.48
C ASP A 816 -19.10 1.80 -13.16
N VAL A 817 -19.38 0.65 -12.53
CA VAL A 817 -20.08 0.57 -11.24
C VAL A 817 -19.31 1.36 -10.18
N ALA A 818 -19.97 2.35 -9.56
CA ALA A 818 -19.39 3.20 -8.52
C ALA A 818 -19.74 2.73 -7.10
N GLU A 819 -20.93 2.14 -6.94
CA GLU A 819 -21.47 1.72 -5.64
C GLU A 819 -21.99 0.29 -5.71
N ILE A 820 -21.94 -0.40 -4.57
CA ILE A 820 -22.51 -1.73 -4.37
C ILE A 820 -23.33 -1.73 -3.08
N ALA A 821 -24.50 -2.39 -3.07
CA ALA A 821 -25.32 -2.48 -1.87
C ALA A 821 -25.04 -3.78 -1.11
N VAL A 822 -24.22 -3.67 -0.05
CA VAL A 822 -23.77 -4.75 0.84
C VAL A 822 -23.68 -4.25 2.29
N ASP A 823 -23.37 -5.12 3.25
CA ASP A 823 -22.99 -4.70 4.60
C ASP A 823 -21.59 -4.04 4.58
N PRO A 824 -21.45 -2.76 4.99
CA PRO A 824 -20.18 -2.04 4.93
C PRO A 824 -19.07 -2.68 5.78
N ALA A 825 -19.40 -3.16 6.98
CA ALA A 825 -18.42 -3.70 7.91
C ALA A 825 -17.87 -5.04 7.40
N LEU A 826 -18.74 -5.87 6.82
CA LEU A 826 -18.33 -7.15 6.26
C LEU A 826 -17.55 -7.00 4.95
N LEU A 827 -17.89 -6.03 4.09
CA LEU A 827 -17.04 -5.76 2.92
C LEU A 827 -15.66 -5.24 3.32
N GLU A 828 -15.59 -4.33 4.30
CA GLU A 828 -14.29 -3.87 4.83
C GLU A 828 -13.47 -5.03 5.40
N CYS A 829 -14.10 -5.93 6.15
CA CYS A 829 -13.47 -7.14 6.67
C CYS A 829 -12.93 -8.03 5.54
N LEU A 830 -13.76 -8.34 4.52
CA LEU A 830 -13.36 -9.14 3.36
C LEU A 830 -12.12 -8.56 2.66
N LEU A 831 -12.16 -7.25 2.36
CA LEU A 831 -11.06 -6.57 1.70
C LEU A 831 -9.79 -6.64 2.57
N LEU A 832 -9.91 -6.43 3.87
CA LEU A 832 -8.79 -6.42 4.81
C LEU A 832 -8.13 -7.80 4.90
N LEU A 833 -8.94 -8.84 5.13
CA LEU A 833 -8.46 -10.23 5.24
C LEU A 833 -7.73 -10.66 3.97
N ASN A 834 -8.29 -10.40 2.80
CA ASN A 834 -7.71 -10.84 1.53
C ASN A 834 -6.46 -10.06 1.14
N LEU A 835 -6.47 -8.73 1.28
CA LEU A 835 -5.28 -7.92 1.00
C LEU A 835 -4.14 -8.27 1.96
N TRP A 836 -4.44 -8.48 3.24
CA TRP A 836 -3.44 -8.84 4.25
C TRP A 836 -2.88 -10.25 4.03
N ALA A 837 -3.74 -11.27 3.91
CA ALA A 837 -3.32 -12.65 3.71
C ALA A 837 -2.48 -12.84 2.44
N ILE A 838 -2.89 -12.25 1.31
CA ILE A 838 -2.14 -12.35 0.05
C ILE A 838 -0.80 -11.63 0.15
N SER A 839 -0.74 -10.48 0.83
CA SER A 839 0.52 -9.74 1.04
C SER A 839 1.55 -10.50 1.87
N LYS A 840 1.09 -11.42 2.73
CA LYS A 840 1.92 -12.28 3.59
C LYS A 840 2.28 -13.63 2.95
N SER A 841 1.67 -13.96 1.82
CA SER A 841 1.96 -15.22 1.12
C SER A 841 3.43 -15.30 0.68
N GLN A 842 4.01 -16.49 0.72
CA GLN A 842 5.40 -16.73 0.27
C GLN A 842 5.61 -16.36 -1.22
N HIS A 843 4.53 -16.28 -1.99
CA HIS A 843 4.53 -15.99 -3.42
C HIS A 843 4.50 -14.48 -3.74
N ALA A 844 4.26 -13.61 -2.75
CA ALA A 844 4.19 -12.16 -2.97
C ALA A 844 5.60 -11.55 -3.10
N THR A 845 6.14 -11.50 -4.31
CA THR A 845 7.37 -10.73 -4.59
C THR A 845 7.06 -9.23 -4.43
N ASP A 846 7.80 -8.54 -3.57
CA ASP A 846 7.62 -7.12 -3.22
C ASP A 846 6.27 -6.74 -2.60
N HIS A 847 5.49 -7.70 -2.11
CA HIS A 847 4.18 -7.46 -1.47
C HIS A 847 3.18 -6.70 -2.36
N ILE A 848 3.29 -6.85 -3.69
CA ILE A 848 2.34 -6.30 -4.65
C ILE A 848 1.10 -7.19 -4.67
N VAL A 849 -0.08 -6.58 -4.50
CA VAL A 849 -1.37 -7.25 -4.60
C VAL A 849 -2.21 -6.52 -5.64
N THR A 850 -2.67 -7.27 -6.64
CA THR A 850 -3.60 -6.77 -7.66
C THR A 850 -5.03 -7.07 -7.22
N LEU A 851 -5.87 -6.03 -7.19
CA LEU A 851 -7.32 -6.15 -7.04
C LEU A 851 -7.99 -5.72 -8.35
N THR A 852 -8.63 -6.66 -9.05
CA THR A 852 -9.38 -6.38 -10.28
C THR A 852 -10.88 -6.41 -10.00
N LEU A 853 -11.57 -5.34 -10.36
CA LEU A 853 -13.03 -5.21 -10.29
C LEU A 853 -13.61 -5.33 -11.71
N ALA A 854 -14.51 -6.28 -11.93
CA ALA A 854 -15.17 -6.46 -13.22
C ALA A 854 -16.67 -6.75 -13.07
N ALA A 855 -17.48 -6.23 -14.00
CA ALA A 855 -18.90 -6.55 -14.05
C ALA A 855 -19.11 -7.99 -14.56
N THR A 856 -20.02 -8.73 -13.94
CA THR A 856 -20.41 -10.08 -14.33
C THR A 856 -21.88 -10.32 -13.93
N THR A 857 -22.36 -11.56 -14.03
CA THR A 857 -23.71 -11.94 -13.61
C THR A 857 -23.69 -13.18 -12.72
N LEU A 858 -24.64 -13.26 -11.79
CA LEU A 858 -24.89 -14.44 -10.96
C LEU A 858 -26.20 -15.11 -11.37
N GLN A 859 -26.16 -16.41 -11.62
CA GLN A 859 -27.33 -17.24 -11.92
C GLN A 859 -27.64 -18.15 -10.73
N TYR A 860 -28.90 -18.17 -10.30
CA TYR A 860 -29.37 -18.99 -9.18
C TYR A 860 -30.22 -20.14 -9.74
N GLY A 861 -29.76 -21.38 -9.55
CA GLY A 861 -30.53 -22.58 -9.88
C GLY A 861 -31.45 -22.99 -8.72
N LEU A 862 -32.69 -23.37 -9.03
CA LEU A 862 -33.58 -24.04 -8.07
C LEU A 862 -33.17 -25.51 -7.96
N ALA A 863 -32.77 -25.94 -6.77
CA ALA A 863 -32.45 -27.34 -6.50
C ALA A 863 -33.74 -28.10 -6.12
N THR A 864 -34.50 -28.55 -7.11
CA THR A 864 -35.48 -29.63 -6.93
C THR A 864 -35.54 -30.49 -8.19
N GLU A 865 -35.43 -31.81 -8.01
CA GLU A 865 -35.42 -32.83 -9.07
C GLU A 865 -36.79 -33.04 -9.76
N THR A 866 -37.81 -32.24 -9.43
CA THR A 866 -39.16 -32.39 -9.98
C THR A 866 -39.79 -31.03 -10.27
N ALA A 867 -39.40 -30.42 -11.39
CA ALA A 867 -40.25 -29.64 -12.30
C ALA A 867 -39.36 -28.94 -13.34
N ALA A 868 -39.44 -29.40 -14.59
CA ALA A 868 -39.01 -28.62 -15.73
C ALA A 868 -39.81 -27.30 -15.78
N ASP A 869 -39.14 -26.20 -16.14
CA ASP A 869 -39.70 -24.90 -16.57
C ASP A 869 -39.92 -23.76 -15.53
N LEU A 870 -39.10 -23.64 -14.47
CA LEU A 870 -38.96 -22.36 -13.75
C LEU A 870 -37.70 -21.59 -14.21
N PRO A 871 -37.81 -20.32 -14.65
CA PRO A 871 -36.67 -19.56 -15.16
C PRO A 871 -35.66 -19.23 -14.04
N SER A 872 -34.38 -19.56 -14.28
CA SER A 872 -33.27 -19.25 -13.37
C SER A 872 -33.15 -17.75 -13.15
N LEU A 873 -33.15 -17.30 -11.90
CA LEU A 873 -32.93 -15.90 -11.58
C LEU A 873 -31.50 -15.50 -11.98
N THR A 874 -31.37 -14.46 -12.80
CA THR A 874 -30.07 -13.85 -13.12
C THR A 874 -30.00 -12.45 -12.55
N LEU A 875 -28.93 -12.13 -11.81
CA LEU A 875 -28.70 -10.81 -11.24
C LEU A 875 -27.35 -10.23 -11.72
N PRO A 876 -27.27 -8.91 -11.95
CA PRO A 876 -26.00 -8.26 -12.21
C PRO A 876 -25.12 -8.32 -10.95
N ALA A 877 -23.83 -8.55 -11.16
CA ALA A 877 -22.87 -8.82 -10.11
C ALA A 877 -21.53 -8.13 -10.39
N LEU A 878 -20.71 -8.06 -9.35
CA LEU A 878 -19.38 -7.48 -9.37
C LEU A 878 -18.37 -8.51 -8.84
N ALA A 879 -17.38 -8.83 -9.67
CA ALA A 879 -16.27 -9.71 -9.31
C ALA A 879 -15.13 -8.90 -8.67
N PHE A 880 -14.67 -9.35 -7.51
CA PHE A 880 -13.47 -8.93 -6.80
C PHE A 880 -12.43 -10.04 -6.96
N TYR A 881 -11.44 -9.79 -7.82
CA TYR A 881 -10.36 -10.75 -8.09
C TYR A 881 -9.06 -10.25 -7.46
N PHE A 882 -8.58 -10.97 -6.45
CA PHE A 882 -7.31 -10.70 -5.77
C PHE A 882 -6.23 -11.65 -6.28
N SER A 883 -5.03 -11.13 -6.55
CA SER A 883 -3.93 -11.91 -7.11
C SER A 883 -2.57 -11.29 -6.81
N THR A 884 -1.54 -12.13 -6.68
CA THR A 884 -0.12 -11.72 -6.67
C THR A 884 0.43 -11.41 -8.07
N ASP A 885 -0.25 -11.91 -9.12
CA ASP A 885 0.07 -11.62 -10.51
C ASP A 885 -0.56 -10.29 -10.97
N THR A 886 0.15 -9.59 -11.85
CA THR A 886 -0.27 -8.32 -12.45
C THR A 886 -1.01 -8.52 -13.78
N SER A 887 -1.03 -9.73 -14.35
CA SER A 887 -1.79 -10.03 -15.58
C SER A 887 -3.30 -9.84 -15.39
N LEU A 888 -4.01 -9.53 -16.47
CA LEU A 888 -5.48 -9.38 -16.43
C LEU A 888 -6.14 -10.76 -16.35
N PRO A 889 -7.06 -10.99 -15.39
CA PRO A 889 -7.75 -12.25 -15.28
C PRO A 889 -8.76 -12.45 -16.43
N ASN A 890 -8.91 -13.70 -16.88
CA ASN A 890 -9.98 -14.09 -17.80
C ASN A 890 -11.22 -14.50 -16.99
N LEU A 891 -12.09 -13.54 -16.69
CA LEU A 891 -13.30 -13.76 -15.88
C LEU A 891 -14.48 -14.25 -16.74
N LYS A 892 -15.27 -15.18 -16.20
CA LYS A 892 -16.49 -15.68 -16.87
C LYS A 892 -17.57 -14.59 -16.95
N PRO A 893 -18.38 -14.59 -18.02
CA PRO A 893 -19.50 -13.65 -18.16
C PRO A 893 -20.64 -13.92 -17.16
N SER A 894 -20.75 -15.15 -16.67
CA SER A 894 -21.74 -15.56 -15.68
C SER A 894 -21.20 -16.67 -14.77
N TYR A 895 -21.64 -16.68 -13.52
CA TYR A 895 -21.32 -17.70 -12.51
C TYR A 895 -22.62 -18.27 -11.93
N SER A 896 -22.74 -19.60 -11.90
CA SER A 896 -23.93 -20.29 -11.41
C SER A 896 -23.73 -20.74 -9.96
N ILE A 897 -24.72 -20.46 -9.10
CA ILE A 897 -24.76 -20.91 -7.71
C ILE A 897 -25.58 -22.21 -7.67
N VAL A 898 -24.90 -23.32 -7.34
CA VAL A 898 -25.49 -24.67 -7.24
C VAL A 898 -25.54 -25.07 -5.77
N GLY A 899 -26.60 -24.68 -5.07
CA GLY A 899 -26.78 -24.97 -3.64
C GLY A 899 -25.80 -24.24 -2.71
N MET A 900 -26.29 -23.66 -1.62
CA MET A 900 -25.43 -23.07 -0.58
C MET A 900 -24.90 -24.18 0.35
N ASN A 901 -23.94 -24.97 -0.11
CA ASN A 901 -23.25 -25.93 0.75
C ASN A 901 -22.29 -25.18 1.68
N ALA A 902 -22.78 -24.81 2.86
CA ALA A 902 -21.95 -24.28 3.94
C ALA A 902 -20.94 -25.36 4.36
N ASN A 903 -19.63 -25.10 4.16
CA ASN A 903 -18.58 -25.99 4.63
C ASN A 903 -18.64 -26.08 6.17
N THR A 904 -18.93 -27.27 6.69
CA THR A 904 -18.99 -27.58 8.13
C THR A 904 -17.61 -27.85 8.76
N THR A 905 -16.53 -27.76 7.99
CA THR A 905 -15.17 -28.07 8.46
C THR A 905 -14.57 -26.96 9.32
N LEU A 906 -14.06 -27.28 10.50
CA LEU A 906 -13.22 -26.36 11.28
C LEU A 906 -11.93 -26.06 10.50
N PRO A 907 -11.47 -24.80 10.48
CA PRO A 907 -10.21 -24.47 9.84
C PRO A 907 -9.06 -25.17 10.59
N ALA A 908 -8.24 -25.92 9.85
CA ALA A 908 -7.08 -26.61 10.42
C ALA A 908 -5.86 -25.68 10.58
N SER A 909 -5.90 -24.48 10.00
CA SER A 909 -4.85 -23.48 10.09
C SER A 909 -5.39 -22.05 10.01
N GLU A 910 -4.58 -21.08 10.44
CA GLU A 910 -4.87 -19.64 10.35
C GLU A 910 -5.15 -19.19 8.90
N VAL A 911 -4.43 -19.74 7.92
CA VAL A 911 -4.65 -19.45 6.50
C VAL A 911 -6.02 -19.95 6.02
N GLN A 912 -6.41 -21.16 6.45
CA GLN A 912 -7.74 -21.71 6.14
C GLN A 912 -8.86 -20.91 6.81
N PHE A 913 -8.61 -20.34 8.00
CA PHE A 913 -9.59 -19.50 8.68
C PHE A 913 -9.95 -18.27 7.84
N TYR A 914 -8.98 -17.50 7.35
CA TYR A 914 -9.27 -16.30 6.55
C TYR A 914 -10.02 -16.57 5.25
N GLN A 915 -9.69 -17.68 4.60
CA GLN A 915 -10.37 -18.14 3.39
C GLN A 915 -11.81 -18.54 3.68
N LEU A 916 -12.04 -19.25 4.79
CA LEU A 916 -13.38 -19.67 5.22
C LEU A 916 -14.23 -18.46 5.63
N GLU A 917 -13.66 -17.49 6.36
CA GLU A 917 -14.33 -16.26 6.77
C GLU A 917 -14.73 -15.40 5.54
N SER A 918 -13.80 -15.24 4.61
CA SER A 918 -14.07 -14.54 3.34
C SER A 918 -15.17 -15.21 2.53
N LYS A 919 -15.15 -16.55 2.49
CA LYS A 919 -16.17 -17.36 1.83
C LYS A 919 -17.54 -17.14 2.47
N GLN A 920 -17.62 -17.22 3.80
CA GLN A 920 -18.86 -16.99 4.55
C GLN A 920 -19.43 -15.60 4.31
N ILE A 921 -18.60 -14.55 4.30
CA ILE A 921 -19.06 -13.17 4.00
C ILE A 921 -19.70 -13.09 2.61
N VAL A 922 -19.08 -13.71 1.60
CA VAL A 922 -19.56 -13.62 0.21
C VAL A 922 -20.83 -14.46 0.04
N GLU A 923 -20.83 -15.68 0.57
CA GLU A 923 -22.00 -16.55 0.57
C GLU A 923 -23.16 -15.90 1.34
N ALA A 924 -22.90 -15.22 2.47
CA ALA A 924 -23.88 -14.45 3.25
C ALA A 924 -24.65 -13.47 2.35
N HIS A 925 -23.94 -12.77 1.47
CA HIS A 925 -24.48 -11.83 0.47
C HIS A 925 -25.07 -12.51 -0.77
N GLY A 926 -25.09 -13.84 -0.83
CA GLY A 926 -25.56 -14.62 -1.97
C GLY A 926 -24.59 -14.62 -3.16
N GLY A 927 -23.31 -14.43 -2.89
CA GLY A 927 -22.25 -14.39 -3.89
C GLY A 927 -21.64 -15.76 -4.22
N TYR A 928 -20.70 -15.75 -5.17
CA TYR A 928 -19.91 -16.92 -5.58
C TYR A 928 -18.45 -16.74 -5.19
N VAL A 929 -17.78 -17.85 -4.83
CA VAL A 929 -16.39 -17.85 -4.36
C VAL A 929 -15.60 -18.93 -5.09
N GLU A 930 -14.41 -18.57 -5.57
CA GLU A 930 -13.47 -19.51 -6.17
C GLU A 930 -12.05 -19.14 -5.73
N ILE A 931 -11.37 -20.05 -5.04
CA ILE A 931 -9.99 -19.88 -4.58
C ILE A 931 -9.12 -20.81 -5.42
N ILE A 932 -8.14 -20.24 -6.11
CA ILE A 932 -7.21 -20.95 -6.99
C ILE A 932 -5.81 -20.80 -6.40
N GLU A 933 -5.27 -21.89 -5.88
CA GLU A 933 -3.89 -21.99 -5.41
C GLU A 933 -3.07 -22.84 -6.38
N ILE A 934 -2.04 -22.23 -6.97
CA ILE A 934 -1.03 -22.88 -7.82
C ILE A 934 0.31 -22.73 -7.08
N PRO A 935 1.29 -23.65 -7.22
CA PRO A 935 2.57 -23.58 -6.50
C PRO A 935 3.35 -22.26 -6.63
N THR A 936 2.99 -21.41 -7.59
CA THR A 936 3.64 -20.11 -7.86
C THR A 936 2.73 -18.90 -7.64
N LYS A 937 1.42 -19.09 -7.40
CA LYS A 937 0.41 -18.01 -7.43
C LYS A 937 -0.80 -18.34 -6.55
N VAL A 938 -1.25 -17.35 -5.79
CA VAL A 938 -2.51 -17.39 -5.04
C VAL A 938 -3.49 -16.42 -5.70
N SER A 939 -4.71 -16.87 -5.97
CA SER A 939 -5.77 -16.02 -6.53
C SER A 939 -7.12 -16.33 -5.90
N CYS A 940 -7.81 -15.29 -5.46
CA CYS A 940 -9.12 -15.40 -4.84
C CYS A 940 -10.13 -14.59 -5.65
N LEU A 941 -11.20 -15.24 -6.10
CA LEU A 941 -12.31 -14.64 -6.81
C LEU A 941 -13.54 -14.64 -5.91
N TYR A 942 -14.08 -13.45 -5.66
CA TYR A 942 -15.33 -13.26 -4.92
C TYR A 942 -16.31 -12.45 -5.76
N VAL A 943 -17.50 -12.98 -6.02
CA VAL A 943 -18.50 -12.35 -6.88
C VAL A 943 -19.71 -11.97 -6.03
N PHE A 944 -19.99 -10.67 -5.92
CA PHE A 944 -21.14 -10.15 -5.18
C PHE A 944 -22.28 -9.75 -6.13
N PRO A 945 -23.55 -9.97 -5.79
CA PRO A 945 -24.65 -9.29 -6.48
C PRO A 945 -24.54 -7.77 -6.27
N LEU A 946 -24.92 -6.97 -7.27
CA LEU A 946 -24.89 -5.49 -7.14
C LEU A 946 -25.82 -4.98 -6.02
N ASP A 947 -26.91 -5.69 -5.76
CA ASP A 947 -27.84 -5.40 -4.68
C ASP A 947 -28.13 -6.66 -3.87
N GLY A 948 -27.44 -6.82 -2.73
CA GLY A 948 -27.59 -7.96 -1.84
C GLY A 948 -29.01 -8.12 -1.29
N ARG A 949 -29.83 -7.05 -1.26
CA ARG A 949 -31.23 -7.12 -0.81
C ARG A 949 -32.10 -7.99 -1.72
N LYS A 950 -31.72 -8.13 -3.00
CA LYS A 950 -32.46 -8.95 -3.99
C LYS A 950 -32.22 -10.44 -3.83
N VAL A 951 -31.19 -10.83 -3.08
CA VAL A 951 -30.79 -12.23 -2.85
C VAL A 951 -31.14 -12.69 -1.44
N MET A 952 -31.27 -11.75 -0.49
CA MET A 952 -31.75 -12.04 0.87
C MET A 952 -33.13 -12.72 0.95
N ARG A 953 -33.94 -12.67 -0.12
CA ARG A 953 -35.23 -13.41 -0.20
C ARG A 953 -35.10 -14.93 -0.20
N PHE A 954 -33.87 -15.46 -0.36
CA PHE A 954 -33.58 -16.89 -0.41
C PHE A 954 -32.90 -17.41 0.88
N LYS A 955 -32.82 -16.59 1.94
CA LYS A 955 -32.17 -16.94 3.22
C LYS A 955 -33.13 -16.77 4.40
N THR A 956 -33.17 -17.80 5.24
CA THR A 956 -34.08 -17.96 6.39
C THR A 956 -33.75 -17.06 7.59
N TYR A 957 -34.80 -16.80 8.38
CA TYR A 957 -34.94 -15.92 9.56
C TYR A 957 -33.78 -15.87 10.58
N ASP A 958 -33.71 -14.78 11.37
CA ASP A 958 -32.75 -14.58 12.48
C ASP A 958 -33.19 -15.39 13.73
N PRO A 959 -32.35 -16.27 14.30
CA PRO A 959 -32.67 -17.01 15.53
C PRO A 959 -32.89 -16.12 16.76
N ALA A 960 -32.37 -14.89 16.78
CA ALA A 960 -32.63 -13.94 17.86
C ALA A 960 -34.13 -13.58 17.97
N ASP A 961 -34.87 -13.66 16.86
CA ASP A 961 -36.32 -13.45 16.84
C ASP A 961 -37.08 -14.61 17.54
N LEU A 962 -36.47 -15.80 17.71
CA LEU A 962 -37.06 -16.94 18.42
C LEU A 962 -36.80 -16.90 19.94
N VAL A 963 -35.60 -16.45 20.36
CA VAL A 963 -35.16 -16.50 21.77
C VAL A 963 -35.69 -15.32 22.60
N ALA A 964 -36.03 -14.19 21.96
CA ALA A 964 -36.51 -12.99 22.64
C ALA A 964 -38.00 -13.03 23.06
N ASN A 965 -38.73 -14.11 22.75
CA ASN A 965 -40.19 -14.12 22.89
C ASN A 965 -40.65 -14.75 24.21
N THR A 966 -40.97 -13.91 25.20
CA THR A 966 -41.89 -14.26 26.29
C THR A 966 -43.31 -14.40 25.73
N LEU A 967 -44.05 -15.45 26.11
CA LEU A 967 -45.42 -15.72 25.64
C LEU A 967 -46.38 -14.55 25.94
N ALA A 968 -47.07 -14.04 24.91
CA ALA A 968 -48.23 -13.15 25.11
C ALA A 968 -49.48 -14.01 25.39
N GLU A 969 -49.56 -14.59 26.59
CA GLU A 969 -50.80 -15.25 27.04
C GLU A 969 -51.81 -14.19 27.52
N THR A 970 -53.02 -14.26 26.98
CA THR A 970 -54.17 -13.47 27.45
C THR A 970 -55.19 -14.43 28.08
N ALA A 971 -55.94 -13.95 29.07
CA ALA A 971 -56.99 -14.75 29.71
C ALA A 971 -58.03 -15.28 28.70
N GLU A 972 -58.34 -14.49 27.66
CA GLU A 972 -59.22 -14.89 26.56
C GLU A 972 -58.62 -16.00 25.68
N GLY A 973 -57.32 -15.93 25.37
CA GLY A 973 -56.64 -16.96 24.58
C GLY A 973 -56.55 -18.30 25.32
N LEU A 974 -56.32 -18.26 26.65
CA LEU A 974 -56.34 -19.44 27.52
C LEU A 974 -57.74 -20.07 27.61
N ALA A 975 -58.79 -19.26 27.69
CA ALA A 975 -60.17 -19.76 27.67
C ALA A 975 -60.51 -20.43 26.34
N GLN A 976 -60.11 -19.84 25.20
CA GLN A 976 -60.28 -20.43 23.86
C GLN A 976 -59.52 -21.75 23.71
N GLU A 977 -58.35 -21.88 24.34
CA GLU A 977 -57.54 -23.09 24.32
C GLU A 977 -58.22 -24.22 25.09
N GLN A 978 -58.71 -23.95 26.30
CA GLN A 978 -59.43 -24.94 27.09
C GLN A 978 -60.72 -25.40 26.37
N GLU A 979 -61.46 -24.45 25.77
CA GLU A 979 -62.63 -24.77 24.97
C GLU A 979 -62.28 -25.66 23.77
N LEU A 980 -61.23 -25.31 23.01
CA LEU A 980 -60.81 -26.08 21.85
C LEU A 980 -60.34 -27.48 22.23
N ILE A 981 -59.55 -27.63 23.31
CA ILE A 981 -59.11 -28.96 23.79
C ILE A 981 -60.32 -29.83 24.13
N GLY A 982 -61.32 -29.27 24.83
CA GLY A 982 -62.56 -29.98 25.15
C GLY A 982 -63.32 -30.43 23.91
N LEU A 983 -63.47 -29.54 22.92
CA LEU A 983 -64.17 -29.84 21.67
C LEU A 983 -63.44 -30.88 20.81
N LEU A 984 -62.12 -30.74 20.64
CA LEU A 984 -61.32 -31.66 19.83
C LEU A 984 -61.26 -33.06 20.46
N THR A 985 -61.13 -33.15 21.79
CA THR A 985 -61.11 -34.45 22.47
C THR A 985 -62.47 -35.15 22.42
N ALA A 986 -63.58 -34.40 22.40
CA ALA A 986 -64.92 -34.96 22.31
C ALA A 986 -65.32 -35.40 20.89
N GLN A 987 -64.79 -34.74 19.86
CA GLN A 987 -65.22 -34.92 18.46
C GLN A 987 -64.21 -35.63 17.55
N THR A 988 -62.98 -35.87 18.03
CA THR A 988 -61.91 -36.54 17.26
C THR A 988 -61.25 -37.64 18.10
N THR A 989 -60.36 -38.42 17.50
CA THR A 989 -59.55 -39.43 18.20
C THR A 989 -58.25 -38.87 18.81
N LEU A 990 -58.06 -37.55 18.83
CA LEU A 990 -56.87 -36.91 19.39
C LEU A 990 -56.90 -36.94 20.93
N SER A 991 -55.76 -37.26 21.56
CA SER A 991 -55.63 -37.14 23.01
C SER A 991 -55.47 -35.68 23.44
N ALA A 992 -56.00 -35.32 24.63
CA ALA A 992 -55.83 -33.99 25.20
C ALA A 992 -54.35 -33.58 25.30
N GLU A 993 -53.47 -34.54 25.64
CA GLU A 993 -52.01 -34.33 25.68
C GLU A 993 -51.46 -33.93 24.30
N ARG A 994 -51.85 -34.62 23.23
CA ARG A 994 -51.37 -34.32 21.87
C ARG A 994 -51.81 -32.93 21.42
N ILE A 995 -53.04 -32.52 21.74
CA ILE A 995 -53.57 -31.20 21.41
C ILE A 995 -52.81 -30.12 22.19
N GLN A 996 -52.63 -30.31 23.50
CA GLN A 996 -51.87 -29.39 24.35
C GLN A 996 -50.42 -29.22 23.89
N GLN A 997 -49.74 -30.33 23.55
CA GLN A 997 -48.38 -30.29 23.00
C GLN A 997 -48.32 -29.53 21.67
N THR A 998 -49.32 -29.72 20.80
CA THR A 998 -49.40 -29.02 19.51
C THR A 998 -49.61 -27.52 19.71
N ILE A 999 -50.52 -27.12 20.61
CA ILE A 999 -50.78 -25.71 20.92
C ILE A 999 -49.55 -25.06 21.59
N ALA A 1000 -48.91 -25.76 22.53
CA ALA A 1000 -47.67 -25.29 23.16
C ALA A 1000 -46.54 -25.12 22.12
N PHE A 1001 -46.45 -26.02 21.15
CA PHE A 1001 -45.51 -25.91 20.04
C PHE A 1001 -45.78 -24.68 19.16
N ILE A 1002 -47.03 -24.44 18.77
CA ILE A 1002 -47.46 -23.27 17.99
C ILE A 1002 -47.15 -21.97 18.77
N LYS A 1003 -47.53 -21.92 20.05
CA LYS A 1003 -47.24 -20.78 20.94
C LYS A 1003 -45.75 -20.49 21.02
N LYS A 1004 -44.93 -21.53 21.15
CA LYS A 1004 -43.46 -21.40 21.18
C LYS A 1004 -42.89 -20.95 19.83
N ALA A 1005 -43.43 -21.46 18.72
CA ALA A 1005 -42.95 -21.15 17.38
C ALA A 1005 -43.29 -19.72 16.94
N HIS A 1006 -44.52 -19.24 17.22
CA HIS A 1006 -44.96 -17.88 16.87
C HIS A 1006 -44.63 -16.81 17.92
N GLY A 1007 -44.26 -17.20 19.15
CA GLY A 1007 -43.73 -16.29 20.17
C GLY A 1007 -44.64 -15.09 20.51
N LEU A 1008 -44.14 -13.86 20.36
CA LEU A 1008 -44.86 -12.60 20.64
C LEU A 1008 -45.70 -12.09 19.46
N VAL A 1009 -45.77 -12.82 18.34
CA VAL A 1009 -46.46 -12.33 17.15
C VAL A 1009 -47.93 -12.07 17.49
N GLN A 1010 -48.38 -10.84 17.25
CA GLN A 1010 -49.78 -10.45 17.36
C GLN A 1010 -50.37 -10.31 15.96
N ARG A 1011 -51.64 -10.70 15.81
CA ARG A 1011 -52.40 -10.37 14.60
C ARG A 1011 -52.65 -8.87 14.55
N LYS A 1012 -53.02 -8.37 13.37
CA LYS A 1012 -53.44 -6.96 13.18
C LYS A 1012 -54.63 -6.55 14.05
N SER A 1013 -55.37 -7.52 14.60
CA SER A 1013 -56.44 -7.33 15.58
C SER A 1013 -55.95 -7.06 17.01
N GLY A 1014 -54.66 -7.27 17.29
CA GLY A 1014 -54.07 -7.19 18.63
C GLY A 1014 -54.10 -8.51 19.42
N SER A 1015 -54.76 -9.57 18.92
CA SER A 1015 -54.77 -10.89 19.57
C SER A 1015 -53.47 -11.67 19.30
N PRO A 1016 -53.03 -12.56 20.22
CA PRO A 1016 -51.88 -13.42 19.98
C PRO A 1016 -52.07 -14.30 18.73
N TYR A 1017 -51.02 -14.49 17.93
CA TYR A 1017 -51.13 -15.19 16.64
C TYR A 1017 -51.68 -16.62 16.77
N TYR A 1018 -51.27 -17.36 17.80
CA TYR A 1018 -51.68 -18.75 18.03
C TYR A 1018 -53.22 -18.94 18.12
N THR A 1019 -53.96 -17.87 18.44
CA THR A 1019 -55.44 -17.90 18.44
C THR A 1019 -56.04 -18.13 17.04
N HIS A 1020 -55.31 -17.79 15.98
CA HIS A 1020 -55.78 -17.99 14.60
C HIS A 1020 -55.76 -19.46 14.17
N PRO A 1021 -54.63 -20.19 14.24
CA PRO A 1021 -54.64 -21.62 13.92
C PRO A 1021 -55.63 -22.42 14.79
N MET A 1022 -55.82 -22.02 16.05
CA MET A 1022 -56.86 -22.60 16.92
C MET A 1022 -58.29 -22.37 16.40
N ALA A 1023 -58.59 -21.15 15.95
CA ALA A 1023 -59.89 -20.85 15.36
C ALA A 1023 -60.11 -21.56 14.02
N VAL A 1024 -59.05 -21.77 13.23
CA VAL A 1024 -59.08 -22.57 11.99
C VAL A 1024 -59.36 -24.04 12.31
N ALA A 1025 -58.70 -24.60 13.32
CA ALA A 1025 -58.97 -25.96 13.78
C ALA A 1025 -60.40 -26.14 14.32
N LYS A 1026 -60.93 -25.14 15.05
CA LYS A 1026 -62.32 -25.11 15.49
C LYS A 1026 -63.29 -25.11 14.31
N LEU A 1027 -63.02 -24.29 13.29
CA LEU A 1027 -63.82 -24.27 12.05
C LEU A 1027 -63.78 -25.63 11.36
N LEU A 1028 -62.62 -26.26 11.23
CA LEU A 1028 -62.48 -27.54 10.54
C LEU A 1028 -63.35 -28.66 11.11
N LEU A 1029 -63.71 -28.62 12.40
CA LEU A 1029 -64.68 -29.57 12.99
C LEU A 1029 -66.05 -29.55 12.30
N GLU A 1030 -66.43 -28.43 11.67
CA GLU A 1030 -67.67 -28.32 10.89
C GLU A 1030 -67.57 -29.05 9.54
N ALA A 1031 -66.37 -29.41 9.09
CA ALA A 1031 -66.09 -30.04 7.80
C ALA A 1031 -65.54 -31.47 7.91
N THR A 1032 -64.80 -31.80 8.98
CA THR A 1032 -64.15 -33.10 9.15
C THR A 1032 -63.88 -33.43 10.61
N GLN A 1033 -63.83 -34.72 10.94
CA GLN A 1033 -63.39 -35.26 12.23
C GLN A 1033 -62.01 -35.94 12.12
N ASP A 1034 -61.37 -35.86 10.95
CA ASP A 1034 -60.07 -36.49 10.68
C ASP A 1034 -58.95 -35.84 11.52
N PRO A 1035 -58.29 -36.59 12.43
CA PRO A 1035 -57.29 -36.04 13.34
C PRO A 1035 -56.10 -35.41 12.61
N ASP A 1036 -55.65 -35.97 11.48
CA ASP A 1036 -54.50 -35.46 10.73
C ASP A 1036 -54.82 -34.13 10.03
N THR A 1037 -56.03 -33.99 9.46
CA THR A 1037 -56.49 -32.72 8.89
C THR A 1037 -56.64 -31.63 9.95
N ILE A 1038 -57.13 -31.98 11.15
CA ILE A 1038 -57.24 -31.04 12.28
C ILE A 1038 -55.86 -30.60 12.77
N LEU A 1039 -54.91 -31.53 12.93
CA LEU A 1039 -53.52 -31.20 13.29
C LEU A 1039 -52.85 -30.35 12.20
N ALA A 1040 -53.08 -30.67 10.92
CA ALA A 1040 -52.59 -29.85 9.82
C ALA A 1040 -53.21 -28.44 9.84
N GLY A 1041 -54.48 -28.29 10.20
CA GLY A 1041 -55.12 -26.99 10.41
C GLY A 1041 -54.54 -26.20 11.58
N LEU A 1042 -54.16 -26.86 12.68
CA LEU A 1042 -53.43 -26.23 13.78
C LEU A 1042 -52.01 -25.78 13.35
N LEU A 1043 -51.37 -26.52 12.46
CA LEU A 1043 -49.98 -26.30 12.05
C LEU A 1043 -49.82 -25.56 10.71
N HIS A 1044 -50.91 -25.17 10.05
CA HIS A 1044 -50.87 -24.80 8.63
C HIS A 1044 -49.95 -23.62 8.29
N ASP A 1045 -49.82 -22.65 9.20
CA ASP A 1045 -48.97 -21.47 9.03
C ASP A 1045 -47.56 -21.64 9.62
N ILE A 1046 -47.26 -22.76 10.28
CA ILE A 1046 -46.05 -22.87 11.09
C ILE A 1046 -44.77 -22.89 10.25
N VAL A 1047 -44.81 -23.50 9.07
CA VAL A 1047 -43.66 -23.52 8.14
C VAL A 1047 -43.58 -22.22 7.34
N GLU A 1048 -44.69 -21.52 7.14
CA GLU A 1048 -44.75 -20.26 6.39
C GLU A 1048 -44.24 -19.08 7.22
N ASP A 1049 -44.67 -19.00 8.48
CA ASP A 1049 -44.43 -17.85 9.36
C ASP A 1049 -43.32 -18.06 10.40
N THR A 1050 -42.81 -19.29 10.54
CA THR A 1050 -41.77 -19.61 11.53
C THR A 1050 -40.62 -20.44 10.92
N PRO A 1051 -39.46 -20.55 11.59
CA PRO A 1051 -38.32 -21.32 11.10
C PRO A 1051 -38.48 -22.85 11.16
N VAL A 1052 -39.66 -23.35 11.53
CA VAL A 1052 -39.97 -24.79 11.56
C VAL A 1052 -39.99 -25.35 10.14
N THR A 1053 -39.33 -26.49 9.92
CA THR A 1053 -39.25 -27.15 8.62
C THR A 1053 -40.27 -28.28 8.47
N LEU A 1054 -40.63 -28.62 7.23
CA LEU A 1054 -41.49 -29.78 6.94
C LEU A 1054 -40.91 -31.10 7.44
N SER A 1055 -39.57 -31.26 7.37
CA SER A 1055 -38.89 -32.44 7.92
C SER A 1055 -39.07 -32.58 9.43
N GLN A 1056 -39.09 -31.46 10.17
CA GLN A 1056 -39.37 -31.45 11.60
C GLN A 1056 -40.84 -31.80 11.88
N LEU A 1057 -41.77 -31.25 11.10
CA LEU A 1057 -43.19 -31.61 11.23
C LEU A 1057 -43.46 -33.08 10.92
N GLU A 1058 -42.81 -33.64 9.91
CA GLU A 1058 -42.93 -35.06 9.56
C GLU A 1058 -42.41 -35.95 10.70
N LEU A 1059 -41.30 -35.56 11.34
CA LEU A 1059 -40.75 -36.27 12.48
C LEU A 1059 -41.69 -36.23 13.70
N MET A 1060 -42.29 -35.06 13.97
CA MET A 1060 -43.13 -34.83 15.16
C MET A 1060 -44.57 -35.32 14.99
N TYR A 1061 -45.15 -35.16 13.80
CA TYR A 1061 -46.58 -35.34 13.51
C TYR A 1061 -46.89 -36.39 12.44
N GLY A 1062 -45.89 -36.92 11.75
CA GLY A 1062 -46.06 -37.95 10.72
C GLY A 1062 -46.18 -37.38 9.31
N SER A 1063 -46.07 -38.27 8.31
CA SER A 1063 -46.04 -37.90 6.88
C SER A 1063 -47.35 -37.32 6.37
N GLU A 1064 -48.49 -37.78 6.90
CA GLU A 1064 -49.82 -37.29 6.46
C GLU A 1064 -50.02 -35.82 6.84
N VAL A 1065 -49.75 -35.45 8.10
CA VAL A 1065 -49.83 -34.06 8.56
C VAL A 1065 -48.84 -33.18 7.81
N ALA A 1066 -47.59 -33.64 7.66
CA ALA A 1066 -46.57 -32.89 6.93
C ALA A 1066 -46.94 -32.68 5.44
N ALA A 1067 -47.52 -33.68 4.78
CA ALA A 1067 -47.95 -33.58 3.38
C ALA A 1067 -49.11 -32.60 3.18
N VAL A 1068 -50.06 -32.54 4.13
CA VAL A 1068 -51.16 -31.56 4.08
C VAL A 1068 -50.61 -30.16 4.35
N VAL A 1069 -49.75 -29.97 5.35
CA VAL A 1069 -49.11 -28.67 5.63
C VAL A 1069 -48.22 -28.21 4.47
N ASP A 1070 -47.46 -29.12 3.85
CA ASP A 1070 -46.63 -28.85 2.68
C ASP A 1070 -47.45 -28.30 1.51
N GLN A 1071 -48.56 -28.97 1.18
CA GLN A 1071 -49.44 -28.51 0.12
C GLN A 1071 -50.10 -27.17 0.48
N VAL A 1072 -50.62 -27.02 1.70
CA VAL A 1072 -51.23 -25.76 2.16
C VAL A 1072 -50.21 -24.61 2.09
N THR A 1073 -48.94 -24.81 2.45
CA THR A 1073 -47.89 -23.78 2.41
C THR A 1073 -47.37 -23.50 1.00
N HIS A 1074 -47.17 -24.52 0.16
CA HIS A 1074 -46.80 -24.37 -1.26
C HIS A 1074 -47.80 -23.51 -2.03
N TYR A 1075 -49.08 -23.63 -1.66
CA TYR A 1075 -50.13 -22.81 -2.21
C TYR A 1075 -49.99 -21.34 -1.74
N ASN A 1076 -49.53 -21.01 -0.53
CA ASN A 1076 -49.44 -19.62 -0.06
C ASN A 1076 -48.23 -18.78 -0.55
N THR A 1077 -47.32 -19.33 -1.35
CA THR A 1077 -46.09 -18.70 -1.87
C THR A 1077 -45.09 -18.23 -0.81
N ASN A 1078 -43.88 -18.82 -0.85
CA ASN A 1078 -42.60 -18.38 -0.25
C ASN A 1078 -42.39 -16.84 -0.18
N GLY A 1079 -43.06 -16.14 0.75
CA GLY A 1079 -42.88 -14.72 1.06
C GLY A 1079 -43.35 -13.71 -0.01
N TYR A 1080 -44.14 -14.09 -1.01
CA TYR A 1080 -44.76 -13.15 -1.97
C TYR A 1080 -46.27 -13.05 -1.75
N PRO A 1081 -46.92 -11.88 -1.96
CA PRO A 1081 -48.37 -11.84 -1.98
C PRO A 1081 -48.87 -12.64 -3.19
N TRP A 1082 -49.41 -13.83 -2.95
CA TRP A 1082 -50.11 -14.62 -3.94
C TRP A 1082 -51.22 -13.78 -4.56
N LYS A 1083 -51.09 -13.41 -5.84
CA LYS A 1083 -52.11 -12.66 -6.57
C LYS A 1083 -52.92 -13.62 -7.41
N LEU A 1084 -54.18 -13.82 -7.03
CA LEU A 1084 -55.14 -14.63 -7.79
C LEU A 1084 -55.44 -14.04 -9.17
N ASP A 1085 -55.06 -12.80 -9.46
CA ASP A 1085 -55.17 -12.18 -10.79
C ASP A 1085 -54.30 -12.88 -11.85
N LYS A 1086 -53.29 -13.68 -11.45
CA LYS A 1086 -52.46 -14.47 -12.37
C LYS A 1086 -53.11 -15.83 -12.65
N VAL A 1087 -53.37 -16.12 -13.92
CA VAL A 1087 -53.99 -17.38 -14.39
C VAL A 1087 -53.25 -18.62 -13.88
N ALA A 1088 -51.91 -18.58 -13.83
CA ALA A 1088 -51.09 -19.69 -13.32
C ALA A 1088 -51.44 -20.08 -11.87
N ASN A 1089 -51.71 -19.08 -11.01
CA ASN A 1089 -52.03 -19.31 -9.59
C ASN A 1089 -53.42 -19.94 -9.40
N LYS A 1090 -54.40 -19.55 -10.23
CA LYS A 1090 -55.73 -20.17 -10.24
C LYS A 1090 -55.65 -21.62 -10.69
N ASN A 1091 -54.87 -21.91 -11.73
CA ASN A 1091 -54.69 -23.26 -12.26
C ASN A 1091 -54.07 -24.21 -11.24
N ILE A 1092 -53.05 -23.74 -10.50
CA ILE A 1092 -52.36 -24.50 -9.45
C ILE A 1092 -53.35 -24.92 -8.34
N LEU A 1093 -54.25 -24.03 -7.90
CA LEU A 1093 -55.27 -24.35 -6.89
C LEU A 1093 -56.39 -25.25 -7.44
N HIS A 1094 -56.79 -25.09 -8.71
CA HIS A 1094 -57.78 -25.96 -9.35
C HIS A 1094 -57.31 -27.41 -9.53
N GLN A 1095 -55.99 -27.64 -9.50
CA GLN A 1095 -55.38 -28.96 -9.60
C GLN A 1095 -55.28 -29.69 -8.25
N CYS A 1096 -55.56 -29.02 -7.13
CA CYS A 1096 -55.54 -29.63 -5.80
C CYS A 1096 -56.65 -30.69 -5.69
N ARG A 1097 -56.27 -31.97 -5.57
CA ARG A 1097 -57.19 -33.11 -5.47
C ARG A 1097 -57.42 -33.59 -4.04
N ASP A 1098 -56.54 -33.25 -3.11
CA ASP A 1098 -56.68 -33.62 -1.70
C ASP A 1098 -57.70 -32.69 -1.02
N ILE A 1099 -58.84 -33.24 -0.63
CA ILE A 1099 -59.93 -32.50 0.01
C ILE A 1099 -59.50 -31.90 1.36
N ARG A 1100 -58.53 -32.52 2.05
CA ARG A 1100 -58.02 -32.04 3.35
C ARG A 1100 -57.36 -30.67 3.21
N VAL A 1101 -56.56 -30.48 2.16
CA VAL A 1101 -55.91 -29.19 1.83
C VAL A 1101 -56.95 -28.12 1.50
N VAL A 1102 -58.00 -28.48 0.76
CA VAL A 1102 -59.10 -27.57 0.40
C VAL A 1102 -59.85 -27.12 1.66
N GLN A 1103 -60.16 -28.05 2.56
CA GLN A 1103 -60.83 -27.75 3.82
C GLN A 1103 -60.01 -26.78 4.69
N VAL A 1104 -58.70 -27.04 4.87
CA VAL A 1104 -57.80 -26.15 5.63
C VAL A 1104 -57.74 -24.76 5.01
N LYS A 1105 -57.58 -24.65 3.69
CA LYS A 1105 -57.53 -23.36 3.00
C LYS A 1105 -58.83 -22.56 3.08
N LEU A 1106 -59.98 -23.22 3.00
CA LEU A 1106 -61.27 -22.55 3.10
C LEU A 1106 -61.57 -22.12 4.54
N ALA A 1107 -61.21 -22.93 5.54
CA ALA A 1107 -61.33 -22.58 6.95
C ALA A 1107 -60.43 -21.37 7.31
N ASP A 1108 -59.17 -21.39 6.87
CA ASP A 1108 -58.25 -20.24 6.98
C ASP A 1108 -58.84 -18.99 6.30
N ARG A 1109 -59.28 -19.11 5.04
CA ARG A 1109 -59.88 -18.00 4.30
C ARG A 1109 -61.11 -17.42 5.01
N LEU A 1110 -61.99 -18.27 5.55
CA LEU A 1110 -63.18 -17.85 6.28
C LEU A 1110 -62.81 -17.04 7.53
N HIS A 1111 -61.88 -17.57 8.33
CA HIS A 1111 -61.41 -16.90 9.52
C HIS A 1111 -60.75 -15.54 9.21
N ASN A 1112 -59.94 -15.49 8.14
CA ASN A 1112 -59.33 -14.26 7.66
C ASN A 1112 -60.37 -13.23 7.19
N MET A 1113 -61.51 -13.67 6.65
CA MET A 1113 -62.62 -12.78 6.31
C MET A 1113 -63.41 -12.29 7.53
N ARG A 1114 -63.64 -13.13 8.54
CA ARG A 1114 -64.26 -12.73 9.82
C ARG A 1114 -63.47 -11.63 10.55
N THR A 1115 -62.16 -11.58 10.32
CA THR A 1115 -61.24 -10.61 10.94
C THR A 1115 -60.73 -9.54 9.96
N LEU A 1116 -61.40 -9.38 8.80
CA LEU A 1116 -60.91 -8.53 7.71
C LEU A 1116 -61.02 -7.02 8.00
N SER A 1117 -61.92 -6.62 8.89
CA SER A 1117 -62.24 -5.21 9.22
C SER A 1117 -61.05 -4.40 9.75
N VAL A 1118 -60.06 -5.06 10.37
CA VAL A 1118 -58.84 -4.40 10.89
C VAL A 1118 -57.77 -4.14 9.83
N ARG A 1119 -57.96 -4.61 8.58
CA ARG A 1119 -57.03 -4.34 7.46
C ARG A 1119 -57.37 -3.02 6.75
N LYS A 1120 -56.44 -2.51 5.93
CA LYS A 1120 -56.68 -1.28 5.14
C LYS A 1120 -57.81 -1.51 4.12
N PRO A 1121 -58.64 -0.51 3.79
CA PRO A 1121 -59.77 -0.67 2.86
C PRO A 1121 -59.40 -1.32 1.51
N ALA A 1122 -58.24 -0.97 0.95
CA ALA A 1122 -57.75 -1.56 -0.30
C ALA A 1122 -57.49 -3.07 -0.19
N ASP A 1123 -56.98 -3.54 0.96
CA ASP A 1123 -56.75 -4.98 1.21
C ASP A 1123 -58.07 -5.72 1.43
N GLN A 1124 -59.04 -5.09 2.12
CA GLN A 1124 -60.38 -5.65 2.31
C GLN A 1124 -61.08 -5.88 0.98
N GLN A 1125 -61.03 -4.88 0.08
CA GLN A 1125 -61.63 -4.96 -1.25
C GLN A 1125 -60.95 -6.03 -2.12
N ARG A 1126 -59.62 -6.08 -2.11
CA ARG A 1126 -58.87 -7.09 -2.86
C ARG A 1126 -59.25 -8.49 -2.40
N ILE A 1127 -59.24 -8.75 -1.09
CA ILE A 1127 -59.55 -10.06 -0.52
C ILE A 1127 -61.02 -10.45 -0.77
N ALA A 1128 -61.96 -9.52 -0.69
CA ALA A 1128 -63.37 -9.78 -1.00
C ALA A 1128 -63.56 -10.16 -2.48
N LYS A 1129 -62.95 -9.42 -3.40
CA LYS A 1129 -62.99 -9.72 -4.85
C LYS A 1129 -62.36 -11.07 -5.18
N GLU A 1130 -61.20 -11.37 -4.59
CA GLU A 1130 -60.54 -12.67 -4.74
C GLU A 1130 -61.42 -13.82 -4.21
N SER A 1131 -62.11 -13.60 -3.09
CA SER A 1131 -62.94 -14.62 -2.46
C SER A 1131 -64.20 -14.94 -3.28
N VAL A 1132 -64.88 -13.92 -3.82
CA VAL A 1132 -66.04 -14.10 -4.72
C VAL A 1132 -65.62 -14.71 -6.06
N ALA A 1133 -64.52 -14.22 -6.63
CA ALA A 1133 -64.07 -14.66 -7.96
C ALA A 1133 -63.43 -16.06 -7.96
N PHE A 1134 -62.93 -16.54 -6.82
CA PHE A 1134 -62.17 -17.78 -6.75
C PHE A 1134 -62.58 -18.70 -5.58
N TYR A 1135 -62.40 -18.27 -4.33
CA TYR A 1135 -62.55 -19.18 -3.17
C TYR A 1135 -63.97 -19.73 -3.00
N ILE A 1136 -65.01 -18.92 -3.24
CA ILE A 1136 -66.40 -19.37 -3.16
C ILE A 1136 -66.73 -20.38 -4.28
N PRO A 1137 -66.48 -20.08 -5.58
CA PRO A 1137 -66.63 -21.09 -6.64
C PRO A 1137 -65.80 -22.37 -6.39
N TRP A 1138 -64.57 -22.23 -5.91
CA TRP A 1138 -63.67 -23.34 -5.63
C TRP A 1138 -64.16 -24.22 -4.47
N GLY A 1139 -64.74 -23.61 -3.43
CA GLY A 1139 -65.40 -24.35 -2.36
C GLY A 1139 -66.67 -25.06 -2.82
N LYS A 1140 -67.46 -24.45 -3.72
CA LYS A 1140 -68.63 -25.11 -4.34
C LYS A 1140 -68.22 -26.36 -5.13
N SER A 1141 -67.15 -26.29 -5.92
CA SER A 1141 -66.68 -27.45 -6.71
C SER A 1141 -66.16 -28.60 -5.86
N HIS A 1142 -65.69 -28.32 -4.64
CA HIS A 1142 -65.15 -29.31 -3.70
C HIS A 1142 -66.11 -29.68 -2.56
N LYS A 1143 -67.40 -29.31 -2.65
CA LYS A 1143 -68.43 -29.63 -1.63
C LYS A 1143 -68.07 -29.16 -0.21
N ALA A 1144 -67.43 -27.99 -0.09
CA ALA A 1144 -67.20 -27.36 1.21
C ALA A 1144 -68.53 -27.05 1.93
N PRO A 1145 -68.53 -26.91 3.27
CA PRO A 1145 -69.76 -26.62 4.03
C PRO A 1145 -70.49 -25.40 3.47
N GLN A 1146 -71.78 -25.55 3.14
CA GLN A 1146 -72.57 -24.48 2.53
C GLN A 1146 -72.64 -23.23 3.42
N GLN A 1147 -72.65 -23.42 4.74
CA GLN A 1147 -72.63 -22.34 5.71
C GLN A 1147 -71.38 -21.46 5.58
N TRP A 1148 -70.20 -22.05 5.36
CA TRP A 1148 -68.97 -21.29 5.14
C TRP A 1148 -69.12 -20.41 3.91
N LEU A 1149 -69.51 -21.00 2.78
CA LEU A 1149 -69.62 -20.30 1.51
C LEU A 1149 -70.66 -19.17 1.54
N ALA A 1150 -71.79 -19.39 2.20
CA ALA A 1150 -72.82 -18.37 2.40
C ALA A 1150 -72.32 -17.21 3.27
N GLU A 1151 -71.59 -17.51 4.35
CA GLU A 1151 -71.01 -16.48 5.20
C GLU A 1151 -69.90 -15.69 4.50
N MET A 1152 -69.01 -16.38 3.77
CA MET A 1152 -67.99 -15.75 2.92
C MET A 1152 -68.64 -14.78 1.92
N GLN A 1153 -69.72 -15.21 1.26
CA GLN A 1153 -70.49 -14.43 0.30
C GLN A 1153 -71.06 -13.17 0.96
N GLN A 1154 -71.72 -13.31 2.12
CA GLN A 1154 -72.32 -12.20 2.85
C GLN A 1154 -71.28 -11.16 3.30
N ILE A 1155 -70.12 -11.60 3.81
CA ILE A 1155 -69.02 -10.70 4.20
C ILE A 1155 -68.49 -9.94 2.98
N CYS A 1156 -68.29 -10.65 1.86
CA CYS A 1156 -67.80 -10.03 0.63
C CYS A 1156 -68.79 -9.01 0.06
N GLU A 1157 -70.07 -9.35 -0.01
CA GLU A 1157 -71.14 -8.47 -0.47
C GLU A 1157 -71.23 -7.21 0.41
N GLY A 1158 -71.13 -7.35 1.74
CA GLY A 1158 -71.11 -6.20 2.65
C GLY A 1158 -69.91 -5.27 2.47
N ILE A 1159 -68.74 -5.79 2.10
CA ILE A 1159 -67.53 -4.99 1.83
C ILE A 1159 -67.61 -4.32 0.45
N ILE A 1160 -68.15 -5.02 -0.56
CA ILE A 1160 -68.30 -4.52 -1.93
C ILE A 1160 -69.45 -3.50 -2.02
N ALA A 1161 -70.54 -3.69 -1.28
CA ALA A 1161 -71.71 -2.80 -1.27
C ALA A 1161 -71.44 -1.46 -0.56
N LYS A 1162 -70.50 -1.40 0.39
CA LYS A 1162 -70.01 -0.12 0.99
C LYS A 1162 -69.31 0.82 -0.02
N GLN A 1163 -69.30 0.46 -1.30
CA GLN A 1163 -68.69 1.18 -2.42
C GLN A 1163 -69.71 1.69 -3.45
N LEU A 1164 -71.00 1.38 -3.28
CA LEU A 1164 -72.15 2.01 -3.97
C LEU A 1164 -72.80 2.98 -2.99
#